data_AF-A0A4E0QRL8-F1
#
_entry.id   AF-A0A4E0QRL8-F1
#
_cell.length_a   1.000
_cell.length_b   1.000
_cell.length_c   1.000
_cell.angle_alpha   90.00
_cell.angle_beta   90.00
_cell.angle_gamma   90.00
#
_symmetry.space_group_name_H-M   'P 1'
#
loop_
_entity.id
_entity.type
_entity.pdbx_description
1 polymer ?
#
loop_
_entity_poly.entity_id
_entity_poly.type
_entity_poly.pdbx_seq_one_letter_code
_entity_poly.pdbx_strand_id
1 'polypeptide(L)'
;MNKKPTKVYRFALYGLSASGKTCLLAALAMPRYPHALGYSCTWLPGSKQDAHSQEWIKKAVESLSRREVPEPNPTGEEHFTFEYDFTGADHQTFRIELVDYSGELVNPNISDSELAKSLRQKFAEMDGILVLGEAPYRDQLGHLSGHQKTRDAQTHQDLHDLRQTFSLLRGEKQEGAALDTPVVLLVNKWDRYSDIDSAHPDIEQGKLEDFFKSESPHKGLNDVLHHSVSEDNFKAFPVSALGAGEFVRLENGDVVERPKQVQPLNAFGLEDAFLWLAQRRDAIDLRDYQNNSIKNVKQCQQDGKALLNRFPPNSAQAKQVKSVLGQCKKRAFFYWAGTVAAVVLALCLVAKITMDSWNHENEEAFRQIAGSVKENWQKSDTLNELLEELRKLPVHQNAETDKMRQERVALEDTVLRHLAELASQRDWERFMAGYNDKMRRKNFIAAAQALQSRQSDERLEKLKAEFKSVVVHRIEEQVKRAFKDDRLREADEILKKYAQFPPELQQAPGREEYYIIKALQHQVAERQDQDLYGDIMKYMDREHTERYLDDAPLQTMKKEVSEYKTYLDKTAQTATIPNLKLFVRITWQTYEAVGDHNQIRVSLNGKNVISKNYVKSQLNQSTDIGTSRGFSAKASDRKTVEITVIEDDWLGDDDNGKGTVKKRISDLAKGYTLRLKSEGKTMAKAFIQIKGYPKAPNLLAWHDQK
;
A
#
# COMPACT_ATOMS: atom_id res chain seq x y z
N MET A 1 -16.80 -36.70 -13.33
CA MET A 1 -15.34 -36.65 -13.10
C MET A 1 -15.10 -36.67 -11.60
N ASN A 2 -14.51 -37.73 -11.04
CA ASN A 2 -14.18 -37.76 -9.60
C ASN A 2 -13.11 -36.70 -9.32
N LYS A 3 -13.49 -35.63 -8.60
CA LYS A 3 -12.52 -34.64 -8.12
C LYS A 3 -11.50 -35.37 -7.25
N LYS A 4 -10.22 -35.27 -7.61
CA LYS A 4 -9.13 -35.81 -6.79
C LYS A 4 -9.19 -35.18 -5.39
N PRO A 5 -8.81 -35.91 -4.34
CA PRO A 5 -8.80 -35.36 -2.98
C PRO A 5 -7.80 -34.19 -2.89
N THR A 6 -8.31 -33.01 -2.53
CA THR A 6 -7.52 -31.81 -2.22
C THR A 6 -6.82 -31.99 -0.87
N LYS A 7 -5.57 -31.53 -0.72
CA LYS A 7 -4.91 -31.48 0.60
C LYS A 7 -5.76 -30.62 1.55
N VAL A 8 -5.95 -31.11 2.76
CA VAL A 8 -6.49 -30.32 3.88
C VAL A 8 -5.30 -29.82 4.69
N TYR A 9 -5.12 -28.51 4.77
CA TYR A 9 -4.05 -27.88 5.55
C TYR A 9 -4.53 -27.73 6.99
N ARG A 10 -3.72 -28.19 7.95
CA ARG A 10 -4.08 -28.14 9.38
C ARG A 10 -3.39 -26.97 10.05
N PHE A 11 -4.13 -25.93 10.41
CA PHE A 11 -3.59 -24.74 11.05
C PHE A 11 -4.01 -24.66 12.52
N ALA A 12 -3.08 -24.27 13.38
CA ALA A 12 -3.36 -23.98 14.78
C ALA A 12 -3.62 -22.47 14.96
N LEU A 13 -4.67 -22.12 15.71
CA LEU A 13 -4.94 -20.74 16.13
C LEU A 13 -4.63 -20.58 17.62
N TYR A 14 -3.65 -19.75 17.91
CA TYR A 14 -3.24 -19.36 19.25
C TYR A 14 -3.56 -17.90 19.51
N GLY A 15 -3.85 -17.58 20.77
CA GLY A 15 -4.11 -16.23 21.23
C GLY A 15 -4.69 -16.26 22.64
N LEU A 16 -4.52 -15.18 23.39
CA LEU A 16 -5.03 -15.12 24.75
C LEU A 16 -6.53 -14.87 24.81
N SER A 17 -7.07 -14.85 26.02
CA SER A 17 -8.44 -14.41 26.27
C SER A 17 -8.66 -13.01 25.68
N ALA A 18 -9.86 -12.73 25.20
CA ALA A 18 -10.25 -11.45 24.57
C ALA A 18 -9.56 -11.06 23.24
N SER A 19 -8.46 -11.73 22.83
CA SER A 19 -7.73 -11.46 21.57
C SER A 19 -8.57 -11.48 20.30
N GLY A 20 -9.78 -12.05 20.38
CA GLY A 20 -10.77 -12.05 19.32
C GLY A 20 -10.78 -13.33 18.48
N LYS A 21 -10.25 -14.45 18.99
CA LYS A 21 -10.27 -15.75 18.29
C LYS A 21 -11.68 -16.15 17.85
N THR A 22 -12.63 -16.15 18.79
CA THR A 22 -14.06 -16.42 18.52
C THR A 22 -14.62 -15.50 17.43
N CYS A 23 -14.34 -14.19 17.53
CA CYS A 23 -14.79 -13.21 16.56
C CYS A 23 -14.18 -13.45 15.18
N LEU A 24 -12.90 -13.84 15.10
CA LEU A 24 -12.22 -14.18 13.85
C LEU A 24 -12.84 -15.42 13.21
N LEU A 25 -13.05 -16.49 13.97
CA LEU A 25 -13.68 -17.72 13.48
C LEU A 25 -15.09 -17.44 12.96
N ALA A 26 -15.90 -16.72 13.74
CA ALA A 26 -17.27 -16.40 13.36
C ALA A 26 -17.30 -15.46 12.15
N ALA A 27 -16.40 -14.46 12.11
CA ALA A 27 -16.28 -13.56 10.96
C ALA A 27 -15.97 -14.33 9.68
N LEU A 28 -15.10 -15.35 9.71
CA LEU A 28 -14.80 -16.23 8.57
C LEU A 28 -16.03 -17.02 8.07
N ALA A 29 -17.00 -17.29 8.94
CA ALA A 29 -18.26 -17.96 8.60
C ALA A 29 -19.41 -17.01 8.19
N MET A 30 -19.24 -15.70 8.36
CA MET A 30 -20.27 -14.69 8.02
C MET A 30 -20.12 -14.14 6.59
N PRO A 31 -21.21 -13.60 6.00
CA PRO A 31 -21.11 -12.78 4.78
C PRO A 31 -20.27 -11.52 5.03
N ARG A 32 -19.28 -11.28 4.16
CA ARG A 32 -18.34 -10.14 4.23
C ARG A 32 -18.32 -9.36 2.91
N TYR A 33 -17.80 -8.14 2.93
CA TYR A 33 -17.45 -7.47 1.68
C TYR A 33 -16.35 -8.26 0.95
N PRO A 34 -16.35 -8.27 -0.39
CA PRO A 34 -15.29 -8.93 -1.15
C PRO A 34 -13.92 -8.34 -0.83
N HIS A 35 -12.91 -9.20 -0.70
CA HIS A 35 -11.53 -8.76 -0.58
C HIS A 35 -11.07 -8.03 -1.86
N ALA A 36 -10.29 -6.94 -1.74
CA ALA A 36 -9.87 -6.12 -2.89
C ALA A 36 -9.09 -6.91 -3.97
N LEU A 37 -8.38 -7.96 -3.56
CA LEU A 37 -7.63 -8.85 -4.46
C LEU A 37 -8.48 -10.03 -5.01
N GLY A 38 -9.78 -10.05 -4.75
CA GLY A 38 -10.68 -11.14 -5.17
C GLY A 38 -10.57 -12.42 -4.35
N TYR A 39 -9.95 -12.34 -3.17
CA TYR A 39 -9.89 -13.47 -2.23
C TYR A 39 -11.26 -13.74 -1.62
N SER A 40 -11.51 -14.99 -1.26
CA SER A 40 -12.75 -15.39 -0.60
C SER A 40 -12.51 -16.54 0.37
N CYS A 41 -13.38 -16.65 1.37
CA CYS A 41 -13.41 -17.77 2.29
C CYS A 41 -14.85 -18.22 2.54
N THR A 42 -15.06 -19.54 2.48
CA THR A 42 -16.35 -20.19 2.71
C THR A 42 -16.23 -21.25 3.79
N TRP A 43 -17.05 -21.15 4.83
CA TRP A 43 -17.14 -22.18 5.88
C TRP A 43 -17.84 -23.45 5.38
N LEU A 44 -17.32 -24.62 5.76
CA LEU A 44 -17.82 -25.93 5.34
C LEU A 44 -18.41 -26.72 6.52
N PRO A 45 -19.73 -26.68 6.75
CA PRO A 45 -20.35 -27.53 7.77
C PRO A 45 -20.38 -29.00 7.31
N GLY A 46 -19.86 -29.94 8.12
CA GLY A 46 -20.27 -31.35 8.07
C GLY A 46 -19.29 -32.45 7.61
N SER A 47 -18.03 -32.19 7.27
CA SER A 47 -17.12 -33.26 6.76
C SER A 47 -16.39 -34.05 7.85
N LYS A 48 -15.92 -33.38 8.92
CA LYS A 48 -15.22 -33.99 10.08
C LYS A 48 -15.41 -33.24 11.39
N GLN A 49 -16.06 -32.08 11.34
CA GLN A 49 -16.29 -31.24 12.49
C GLN A 49 -17.31 -31.88 13.42
N ASP A 50 -16.96 -32.04 14.70
CA ASP A 50 -17.89 -32.55 15.71
C ASP A 50 -19.12 -31.63 15.81
N ALA A 51 -20.25 -32.19 16.26
CA ALA A 51 -21.51 -31.46 16.35
C ALA A 51 -21.43 -30.26 17.29
N HIS A 52 -20.57 -30.33 18.32
CA HIS A 52 -20.41 -29.31 19.33
C HIS A 52 -19.73 -28.06 18.76
N SER A 53 -18.64 -28.22 18.01
CA SER A 53 -17.93 -27.17 17.29
C SER A 53 -18.83 -26.45 16.28
N GLN A 54 -19.67 -27.19 15.56
CA GLN A 54 -20.63 -26.59 14.63
C GLN A 54 -21.71 -25.78 15.33
N GLU A 55 -22.25 -26.29 16.44
CA GLU A 55 -23.25 -25.58 17.23
C GLU A 55 -22.66 -24.29 17.82
N TRP A 56 -21.44 -24.39 18.33
CA TRP A 56 -20.74 -23.26 18.94
C TRP A 56 -20.48 -22.13 17.94
N ILE A 57 -19.94 -22.42 16.75
CA ILE A 57 -19.69 -21.37 15.75
C ILE A 57 -21.00 -20.76 15.22
N LYS A 58 -22.08 -21.55 15.09
CA LYS A 58 -23.39 -21.03 14.71
C LYS A 58 -23.92 -20.04 15.73
N LYS A 59 -23.80 -20.36 17.04
CA LYS A 59 -24.16 -19.43 18.12
C LYS A 59 -23.33 -18.16 18.05
N ALA A 60 -22.01 -18.27 17.86
CA ALA A 60 -21.14 -17.09 17.72
C ALA A 60 -21.51 -16.21 16.52
N VAL A 61 -21.81 -16.81 15.36
CA VAL A 61 -22.31 -16.12 14.16
C VAL A 61 -23.65 -15.43 14.41
N GLU A 62 -24.56 -16.09 15.12
CA GLU A 62 -25.86 -15.52 15.50
C GLU A 62 -25.71 -14.33 16.43
N SER A 63 -24.89 -14.45 17.49
CA SER A 63 -24.56 -13.34 18.41
C SER A 63 -23.98 -12.15 17.65
N LEU A 64 -22.96 -12.36 16.81
CA LEU A 64 -22.39 -11.27 16.00
C LEU A 64 -23.42 -10.65 15.07
N SER A 65 -24.29 -11.45 14.45
CA SER A 65 -25.35 -10.94 13.57
C SER A 65 -26.35 -10.03 14.31
N ARG A 66 -26.54 -10.25 15.61
CA ARG A 66 -27.33 -9.38 16.51
C ARG A 66 -26.54 -8.21 17.11
N ARG A 67 -25.27 -8.03 16.72
CA ARG A 67 -24.31 -7.07 17.34
C ARG A 67 -24.10 -7.34 18.83
N GLU A 68 -24.11 -8.61 19.23
CA GLU A 68 -23.78 -9.08 20.56
C GLU A 68 -22.34 -9.63 20.57
N VAL A 69 -21.69 -9.61 21.73
CA VAL A 69 -20.39 -10.25 21.90
C VAL A 69 -20.59 -11.75 22.03
N PRO A 70 -19.95 -12.59 21.22
CA PRO A 70 -20.01 -14.04 21.36
C PRO A 70 -19.50 -14.51 22.71
N GLU A 71 -20.04 -15.61 23.21
CA GLU A 71 -19.50 -16.27 24.40
C GLU A 71 -18.06 -16.73 24.14
N PRO A 72 -17.14 -16.54 25.12
CA PRO A 72 -15.79 -17.05 25.00
C PRO A 72 -15.80 -18.57 24.91
N ASN A 73 -14.81 -19.13 24.21
CA ASN A 73 -14.65 -20.57 24.14
C ASN A 73 -14.44 -21.14 25.55
N PRO A 74 -15.07 -22.28 25.91
CA PRO A 74 -14.83 -22.93 27.18
C PRO A 74 -13.34 -23.34 27.31
N THR A 75 -12.76 -23.15 28.50
CA THR A 75 -11.35 -23.46 28.80
C THR A 75 -11.14 -24.95 29.13
N GLY A 76 -11.66 -25.85 28.30
CA GLY A 76 -11.56 -27.30 28.47
C GLY A 76 -10.41 -27.94 27.67
N GLU A 77 -10.19 -29.24 27.90
CA GLU A 77 -9.22 -30.05 27.11
C GLU A 77 -9.67 -30.27 25.65
N GLU A 78 -10.96 -30.07 25.35
CA GLU A 78 -11.50 -30.25 24.00
C GLU A 78 -11.15 -29.07 23.09
N HIS A 79 -10.50 -29.36 21.97
CA HIS A 79 -10.18 -28.37 20.93
C HIS A 79 -11.31 -28.27 19.91
N PHE A 80 -11.68 -27.05 19.56
CA PHE A 80 -12.64 -26.81 18.50
C PHE A 80 -11.93 -26.87 17.14
N THR A 81 -12.54 -27.59 16.20
CA THR A 81 -12.02 -27.72 14.83
C THR A 81 -13.01 -27.15 13.82
N PHE A 82 -12.53 -26.44 12.80
CA PHE A 82 -13.36 -25.79 11.78
C PHE A 82 -12.78 -25.98 10.39
N GLU A 83 -13.61 -26.32 9.39
CA GLU A 83 -13.16 -26.43 7.99
C GLU A 83 -13.62 -25.25 7.13
N TYR A 84 -12.71 -24.68 6.35
CA TYR A 84 -12.97 -23.58 5.43
C TYR A 84 -12.31 -23.84 4.06
N ASP A 85 -12.92 -23.35 2.99
CA ASP A 85 -12.30 -23.23 1.67
C ASP A 85 -11.88 -21.77 1.45
N PHE A 86 -10.58 -21.51 1.32
CA PHE A 86 -10.02 -20.21 0.97
C PHE A 86 -9.62 -20.19 -0.50
N THR A 87 -10.07 -19.21 -1.27
CA THR A 87 -9.77 -19.10 -2.71
C THR A 87 -8.97 -17.84 -2.99
N GLY A 88 -7.82 -17.99 -3.63
CA GLY A 88 -6.95 -16.90 -4.06
C GLY A 88 -7.39 -16.26 -5.39
N ALA A 89 -6.68 -15.21 -5.80
CA ALA A 89 -6.96 -14.45 -7.04
C ALA A 89 -6.80 -15.29 -8.32
N ASP A 90 -5.99 -16.34 -8.27
CA ASP A 90 -5.79 -17.30 -9.35
C ASP A 90 -6.84 -18.42 -9.40
N HIS A 91 -7.90 -18.29 -8.58
CA HIS A 91 -8.95 -19.29 -8.36
C HIS A 91 -8.46 -20.62 -7.78
N GLN A 92 -7.24 -20.66 -7.22
CA GLN A 92 -6.79 -21.81 -6.45
C GLN A 92 -7.49 -21.82 -5.09
N THR A 93 -8.16 -22.94 -4.79
CA THR A 93 -8.83 -23.15 -3.51
C THR A 93 -8.00 -24.04 -2.59
N PHE A 94 -7.76 -23.57 -1.37
CA PHE A 94 -7.09 -24.27 -0.29
C PHE A 94 -8.13 -24.68 0.76
N ARG A 95 -8.20 -25.96 1.08
CA ARG A 95 -9.05 -26.45 2.17
C ARG A 95 -8.27 -26.43 3.47
N ILE A 96 -8.78 -25.72 4.46
CA ILE A 96 -8.08 -25.46 5.72
C ILE A 96 -8.92 -25.98 6.88
N GLU A 97 -8.34 -26.86 7.67
CA GLU A 97 -8.80 -27.29 8.99
C GLU A 97 -8.12 -26.40 10.03
N LEU A 98 -8.88 -25.61 10.76
CA LEU A 98 -8.41 -24.69 11.78
C LEU A 98 -8.75 -25.23 13.17
N VAL A 99 -7.73 -25.40 14.02
CA VAL A 99 -7.86 -25.90 15.39
C VAL A 99 -7.63 -24.74 16.37
N ASP A 100 -8.62 -24.42 17.19
CA ASP A 100 -8.53 -23.37 18.22
C ASP A 100 -7.91 -23.92 19.50
N TYR A 101 -6.71 -23.43 19.84
CA TYR A 101 -6.01 -23.75 21.07
C TYR A 101 -6.25 -22.65 22.12
N SER A 102 -7.47 -22.65 22.67
CA SER A 102 -7.87 -21.74 23.73
C SER A 102 -7.30 -22.18 25.09
N GLY A 103 -6.66 -21.26 25.82
CA GLY A 103 -6.26 -21.48 27.23
C GLY A 103 -4.98 -22.29 27.47
N GLU A 104 -4.44 -22.99 26.46
CA GLU A 104 -3.21 -23.79 26.64
C GLU A 104 -1.96 -22.97 26.99
N LEU A 105 -1.89 -21.72 26.52
CA LEU A 105 -0.71 -20.87 26.69
C LEU A 105 -0.58 -20.25 28.09
N VAL A 106 -1.61 -20.37 28.94
CA VAL A 106 -1.67 -19.72 30.26
C VAL A 106 -2.06 -20.69 31.37
N ASN A 107 -1.90 -22.00 31.17
CA ASN A 107 -2.24 -22.94 32.23
C ASN A 107 -1.16 -22.91 33.32
N PRO A 108 -1.44 -22.35 34.53
CA PRO A 108 -0.44 -22.22 35.58
C PRO A 108 0.01 -23.57 36.16
N ASN A 109 -0.69 -24.66 35.81
CA ASN A 109 -0.40 -26.01 36.32
C ASN A 109 0.59 -26.79 35.43
N ILE A 110 0.97 -26.27 34.27
CA ILE A 110 1.91 -26.92 33.35
C ILE A 110 3.28 -26.28 33.54
N SER A 111 4.33 -27.10 33.71
CA SER A 111 5.70 -26.56 33.77
C SER A 111 6.15 -26.01 32.42
N ASP A 112 7.01 -24.98 32.41
CA ASP A 112 7.55 -24.39 31.16
C ASP A 112 8.15 -25.45 30.21
N SER A 113 8.79 -26.48 30.77
CA SER A 113 9.36 -27.59 30.00
C SER A 113 8.30 -28.45 29.31
N GLU A 114 7.22 -28.79 30.01
CA GLU A 114 6.10 -29.54 29.45
C GLU A 114 5.34 -28.74 28.40
N LEU A 115 5.11 -27.44 28.66
CA LEU A 115 4.49 -26.52 27.72
C LEU A 115 5.33 -26.41 26.44
N ALA A 116 6.65 -26.24 26.57
CA ALA A 116 7.56 -26.18 25.43
C ALA A 116 7.55 -27.48 24.62
N LYS A 117 7.51 -28.64 25.29
CA LYS A 117 7.44 -29.95 24.63
C LYS A 117 6.11 -30.10 23.86
N SER A 118 5.00 -29.74 24.49
CA SER A 118 3.67 -29.76 23.87
C SER A 118 3.64 -28.85 22.64
N LEU A 119 4.09 -27.60 22.76
CA LEU A 119 4.13 -26.64 21.65
C LEU A 119 4.98 -27.14 20.49
N ARG A 120 6.18 -27.68 20.75
CA ARG A 120 7.03 -28.27 19.68
C ARG A 120 6.34 -29.43 18.99
N GLN A 121 5.66 -30.30 19.75
CA GLN A 121 4.90 -31.40 19.18
C GLN A 121 3.77 -30.87 18.28
N LYS A 122 3.00 -29.87 18.74
CA LYS A 122 1.95 -29.25 17.93
C LYS A 122 2.52 -28.61 16.65
N PHE A 123 3.66 -27.92 16.72
CA PHE A 123 4.32 -27.35 15.54
C PHE A 123 4.75 -28.41 14.51
N ALA A 124 5.08 -29.62 14.95
CA ALA A 124 5.43 -30.73 14.06
C ALA A 124 4.20 -31.39 13.43
N GLU A 125 3.03 -31.31 14.07
CA GLU A 125 1.78 -31.90 13.60
C GLU A 125 0.96 -30.99 12.68
N MET A 126 1.23 -29.67 12.71
CA MET A 126 0.48 -28.65 11.98
C MET A 126 1.21 -28.21 10.72
N ASP A 127 0.43 -27.86 9.69
CA ASP A 127 0.94 -27.30 8.44
C ASP A 127 1.31 -25.81 8.55
N GLY A 128 0.76 -25.11 9.55
CA GLY A 128 0.98 -23.69 9.81
C GLY A 128 0.39 -23.24 11.14
N ILE A 129 0.90 -22.14 11.67
CA ILE A 129 0.51 -21.60 12.98
C ILE A 129 0.07 -20.14 12.84
N LEU A 130 -1.05 -19.78 13.46
CA LEU A 130 -1.57 -18.43 13.56
C LEU A 130 -1.50 -18.00 15.01
N VAL A 131 -0.88 -16.84 15.28
CA VAL A 131 -0.79 -16.23 16.61
C VAL A 131 -1.53 -14.91 16.57
N LEU A 132 -2.52 -14.74 17.43
CA LEU A 132 -3.38 -13.55 17.49
C LEU A 132 -2.90 -12.61 18.60
N GLY A 133 -2.49 -11.40 18.22
CA GLY A 133 -2.20 -10.29 19.12
C GLY A 133 -3.17 -9.13 18.88
N GLU A 134 -3.64 -8.45 19.93
CA GLU A 134 -4.53 -7.30 19.76
C GLU A 134 -3.75 -6.04 19.40
N ALA A 135 -4.24 -5.24 18.45
CA ALA A 135 -3.75 -3.90 18.19
C ALA A 135 -3.97 -2.98 19.41
N PRO A 136 -3.03 -2.08 19.72
CA PRO A 136 -3.20 -1.12 20.81
C PRO A 136 -4.31 -0.12 20.48
N TYR A 137 -4.93 0.45 21.51
CA TYR A 137 -5.96 1.46 21.31
C TYR A 137 -5.34 2.83 21.00
N ARG A 138 -5.80 3.50 19.94
CA ARG A 138 -5.48 4.90 19.65
C ARG A 138 -6.78 5.69 19.67
N ASP A 139 -6.96 6.57 20.65
CA ASP A 139 -8.05 7.54 20.58
C ASP A 139 -7.70 8.63 19.55
N GLN A 140 -8.73 9.31 19.04
CA GLN A 140 -8.59 10.37 18.02
C GLN A 140 -7.75 11.58 18.47
N LEU A 141 -7.40 11.68 19.76
CA LEU A 141 -6.61 12.77 20.35
C LEU A 141 -5.28 12.29 20.95
N GLY A 142 -4.95 10.99 20.93
CA GLY A 142 -3.77 10.43 21.60
C GLY A 142 -3.85 10.41 23.14
N HIS A 143 -5.02 10.62 23.73
CA HIS A 143 -5.31 10.54 25.16
C HIS A 143 -6.06 9.26 25.56
N LEU A 144 -5.37 8.40 26.31
CA LEU A 144 -5.98 7.26 26.99
C LEU A 144 -6.96 7.73 28.09
N SER A 145 -8.26 7.48 27.90
CA SER A 145 -9.24 7.59 28.99
C SER A 145 -8.93 6.59 30.11
N GLY A 146 -9.39 6.85 31.34
CA GLY A 146 -9.05 6.02 32.51
C GLY A 146 -9.39 4.52 32.36
N HIS A 147 -10.49 4.19 31.67
CA HIS A 147 -10.90 2.81 31.38
C HIS A 147 -10.11 2.16 30.21
N GLN A 148 -9.49 2.95 29.34
CA GLN A 148 -8.62 2.45 28.27
C GLN A 148 -7.24 2.06 28.83
N LYS A 149 -6.72 2.83 29.80
CA LYS A 149 -5.41 2.54 30.43
C LYS A 149 -5.33 1.14 31.05
N THR A 150 -6.39 0.67 31.70
CA THR A 150 -6.42 -0.67 32.31
C THR A 150 -6.47 -1.78 31.27
N ARG A 151 -7.17 -1.56 30.15
CA ARG A 151 -7.22 -2.52 29.04
C ARG A 151 -5.90 -2.61 28.29
N ASP A 152 -5.27 -1.47 27.98
CA ASP A 152 -3.97 -1.49 27.31
C ASP A 152 -2.89 -2.12 28.20
N ALA A 153 -2.95 -1.92 29.52
CA ALA A 153 -2.07 -2.62 30.45
C ALA A 153 -2.28 -4.14 30.41
N GLN A 154 -3.55 -4.61 30.35
CA GLN A 154 -3.84 -6.03 30.18
C GLN A 154 -3.35 -6.55 28.83
N THR A 155 -3.60 -5.84 27.73
CA THR A 155 -3.10 -6.20 26.39
C THR A 155 -1.57 -6.30 26.36
N HIS A 156 -0.87 -5.40 27.05
CA HIS A 156 0.59 -5.46 27.17
C HIS A 156 1.05 -6.68 27.96
N GLN A 157 0.38 -7.01 29.07
CA GLN A 157 0.66 -8.22 29.84
C GLN A 157 0.40 -9.48 29.00
N ASP A 158 -0.72 -9.50 28.29
CA ASP A 158 -1.11 -10.60 27.40
C ASP A 158 -0.04 -10.83 26.32
N LEU A 159 0.39 -9.77 25.62
CA LEU A 159 1.45 -9.89 24.62
C LEU A 159 2.79 -10.32 25.23
N HIS A 160 3.06 -9.91 26.46
CA HIS A 160 4.25 -10.34 27.19
C HIS A 160 4.20 -11.84 27.51
N ASP A 161 3.07 -12.35 27.97
CA ASP A 161 2.87 -13.77 28.28
C ASP A 161 3.00 -14.62 27.01
N LEU A 162 2.36 -14.20 25.90
CA LEU A 162 2.56 -14.84 24.59
C LEU A 162 4.04 -14.87 24.20
N ARG A 163 4.74 -13.74 24.34
CA ARG A 163 6.17 -13.64 24.03
C ARG A 163 6.99 -14.61 24.88
N GLN A 164 6.70 -14.72 26.18
CA GLN A 164 7.39 -15.67 27.06
C GLN A 164 7.14 -17.11 26.62
N THR A 165 5.88 -17.49 26.39
CA THR A 165 5.52 -18.84 25.95
C THR A 165 6.21 -19.23 24.65
N PHE A 166 6.22 -18.34 23.64
CA PHE A 166 6.90 -18.63 22.36
C PHE A 166 8.42 -18.57 22.46
N SER A 167 8.99 -17.86 23.44
CA SER A 167 10.42 -17.88 23.70
C SER A 167 10.91 -19.28 24.14
N LEU A 168 10.04 -20.07 24.77
CA LEU A 168 10.34 -21.44 25.17
C LEU A 168 10.63 -22.37 23.98
N LEU A 169 10.13 -22.06 22.78
CA LEU A 169 10.42 -22.84 21.57
C LEU A 169 11.91 -22.89 21.26
N ARG A 170 12.65 -21.81 21.55
CA ARG A 170 14.09 -21.68 21.25
C ARG A 170 15.01 -22.46 22.22
N GLY A 171 14.47 -22.94 23.34
CA GLY A 171 15.22 -23.68 24.37
C GLY A 171 16.21 -22.81 25.15
N GLU A 172 16.63 -23.26 26.35
CA GLU A 172 17.53 -22.50 27.25
C GLU A 172 18.90 -22.18 26.64
N LYS A 173 19.35 -22.94 25.63
CA LYS A 173 20.65 -22.78 24.98
C LYS A 173 20.63 -22.10 23.61
N GLN A 174 19.46 -21.73 23.07
CA GLN A 174 19.32 -21.27 21.67
C GLN A 174 19.87 -22.25 20.61
N GLU A 175 20.11 -23.51 20.96
CA GLU A 175 20.71 -24.55 20.08
C GLU A 175 19.66 -25.37 19.29
N GLY A 176 18.37 -25.06 19.43
CA GLY A 176 17.32 -25.74 18.67
C GLY A 176 17.32 -25.34 17.20
N ALA A 177 17.23 -26.31 16.29
CA ALA A 177 17.00 -26.01 14.88
C ALA A 177 15.72 -25.18 14.73
N ALA A 178 15.79 -24.10 13.94
CA ALA A 178 14.64 -23.27 13.63
C ALA A 178 13.51 -24.15 13.06
N LEU A 179 12.27 -23.89 13.48
CA LEU A 179 11.14 -24.70 13.05
C LEU A 179 10.82 -24.42 11.56
N ASP A 180 10.68 -25.48 10.77
CA ASP A 180 10.29 -25.41 9.36
C ASP A 180 8.76 -25.34 9.17
N THR A 181 8.03 -24.90 10.19
CA THR A 181 6.59 -24.68 10.14
C THR A 181 6.31 -23.20 9.97
N PRO A 182 5.52 -22.77 8.96
CA PRO A 182 5.24 -21.36 8.75
C PRO A 182 4.35 -20.80 9.87
N VAL A 183 4.68 -19.61 10.33
CA VAL A 183 4.00 -18.90 11.42
C VAL A 183 3.52 -17.54 10.92
N VAL A 184 2.29 -17.20 11.28
CA VAL A 184 1.74 -15.86 11.06
C VAL A 184 1.39 -15.19 12.38
N LEU A 185 1.80 -13.94 12.53
CA LEU A 185 1.27 -13.03 13.55
C LEU A 185 0.12 -12.21 12.96
N LEU A 186 -1.07 -12.39 13.52
CA LEU A 186 -2.24 -11.58 13.22
C LEU A 186 -2.36 -10.46 14.24
N VAL A 187 -2.18 -9.21 13.81
CA VAL A 187 -2.45 -8.05 14.66
C VAL A 187 -3.91 -7.64 14.47
N ASN A 188 -4.78 -8.21 15.31
CA ASN A 188 -6.23 -8.11 15.19
C ASN A 188 -6.77 -6.81 15.80
N LYS A 189 -7.97 -6.41 15.38
CA LYS A 189 -8.62 -5.15 15.76
C LYS A 189 -7.81 -3.94 15.27
N TRP A 190 -7.19 -4.09 14.09
CA TRP A 190 -6.35 -3.07 13.46
C TRP A 190 -7.07 -1.74 13.22
N ASP A 191 -8.41 -1.77 13.17
CA ASP A 191 -9.29 -0.59 13.10
C ASP A 191 -9.16 0.33 14.33
N ARG A 192 -8.59 -0.16 15.44
CA ARG A 192 -8.25 0.67 16.61
C ARG A 192 -6.99 1.52 16.41
N TYR A 193 -6.13 1.13 15.47
CA TYR A 193 -4.84 1.79 15.23
C TYR A 193 -4.87 2.70 13.98
N SER A 194 -5.59 2.29 12.94
CA SER A 194 -5.61 2.91 11.62
C SER A 194 -7.04 3.00 11.09
N ASP A 195 -7.38 4.11 10.43
CA ASP A 195 -8.54 4.16 9.54
C ASP A 195 -8.24 3.29 8.31
N ILE A 196 -8.74 2.07 8.33
CA ILE A 196 -8.38 1.01 7.38
C ILE A 196 -8.76 1.39 5.94
N ASP A 197 -7.77 1.47 5.07
CA ASP A 197 -7.98 1.54 3.61
C ASP A 197 -8.19 0.12 3.04
N SER A 198 -9.46 -0.30 2.96
CA SER A 198 -9.81 -1.63 2.48
C SER A 198 -9.56 -1.82 0.98
N ALA A 199 -9.37 -0.75 0.20
CA ALA A 199 -9.06 -0.84 -1.23
C ALA A 199 -7.56 -1.09 -1.48
N HIS A 200 -6.71 -0.76 -0.51
CA HIS A 200 -5.26 -0.83 -0.62
C HIS A 200 -4.62 -1.61 0.57
N PRO A 201 -4.77 -2.95 0.63
CA PRO A 201 -4.20 -3.75 1.71
C PRO A 201 -2.68 -3.63 1.87
N ASP A 202 -1.96 -3.28 0.79
CA ASP A 202 -0.53 -3.02 0.79
C ASP A 202 -0.16 -1.77 1.60
N ILE A 203 -1.01 -0.74 1.62
CA ILE A 203 -0.82 0.46 2.46
C ILE A 203 -0.93 0.08 3.94
N GLU A 204 -1.94 -0.72 4.32
CA GLU A 204 -2.10 -1.16 5.72
C GLU A 204 -0.95 -2.09 6.16
N GLN A 205 -0.44 -2.93 5.25
CA GLN A 205 0.75 -3.73 5.51
C GLN A 205 1.96 -2.83 5.80
N GLY A 206 2.17 -1.75 5.04
CA GLY A 206 3.22 -0.77 5.29
C GLY A 206 3.08 -0.08 6.65
N LYS A 207 1.84 0.28 7.04
CA LYS A 207 1.56 0.84 8.38
C LYS A 207 1.91 -0.15 9.50
N LEU A 208 1.67 -1.44 9.30
CA LEU A 208 2.06 -2.47 10.28
C LEU A 208 3.58 -2.61 10.40
N GLU A 209 4.30 -2.58 9.27
CA GLU A 209 5.76 -2.64 9.26
C GLU A 209 6.37 -1.43 9.98
N ASP A 210 5.80 -0.24 9.78
CA ASP A 210 6.19 0.97 10.52
C ASP A 210 5.85 0.87 12.01
N PHE A 211 4.70 0.28 12.35
CA PHE A 211 4.31 0.04 13.74
C PHE A 211 5.35 -0.81 14.49
N PHE A 212 5.90 -1.86 13.86
CA PHE A 212 6.95 -2.69 14.47
C PHE A 212 8.33 -2.02 14.59
N LYS A 213 8.56 -0.87 13.93
CA LYS A 213 9.79 -0.10 14.15
C LYS A 213 9.81 0.61 15.51
N SER A 214 8.63 0.84 16.11
CA SER A 214 8.51 1.43 17.44
C SER A 214 8.84 0.42 18.56
N GLU A 215 9.35 0.89 19.70
CA GLU A 215 9.54 0.04 20.87
C GLU A 215 8.17 -0.28 21.52
N SER A 216 7.55 -1.37 21.08
CA SER A 216 6.26 -1.86 21.60
C SER A 216 6.35 -3.34 22.05
N PRO A 217 5.45 -3.79 22.94
CA PRO A 217 5.34 -5.21 23.27
C PRO A 217 5.10 -6.11 22.04
N HIS A 218 4.38 -5.58 21.04
CA HIS A 218 4.14 -6.24 19.77
C HIS A 218 5.41 -6.52 18.99
N LYS A 219 6.36 -5.57 18.96
CA LYS A 219 7.67 -5.79 18.36
C LYS A 219 8.39 -6.96 19.04
N GLY A 220 8.36 -7.02 20.38
CA GLY A 220 8.94 -8.13 21.13
C GLY A 220 8.35 -9.50 20.76
N LEU A 221 7.02 -9.59 20.62
CA LEU A 221 6.35 -10.80 20.16
C LEU A 221 6.71 -11.13 18.69
N ASN A 222 6.68 -10.14 17.81
CA ASN A 222 7.07 -10.26 16.41
C ASN A 222 8.49 -10.82 16.26
N ASP A 223 9.45 -10.26 16.99
CA ASP A 223 10.85 -10.68 16.97
C ASP A 223 11.01 -12.11 17.51
N VAL A 224 10.28 -12.48 18.58
CA VAL A 224 10.30 -13.84 19.11
C VAL A 224 9.71 -14.85 18.13
N LEU A 225 8.64 -14.53 17.42
CA LEU A 225 8.08 -15.43 16.42
C LEU A 225 8.99 -15.53 15.19
N HIS A 226 9.47 -14.39 14.68
CA HIS A 226 10.32 -14.31 13.49
C HIS A 226 11.56 -15.21 13.59
N HIS A 227 12.33 -15.10 14.68
CA HIS A 227 13.54 -15.94 14.83
C HIS A 227 13.29 -17.31 15.50
N SER A 228 12.03 -17.73 15.68
CA SER A 228 11.72 -19.11 16.13
C SER A 228 11.51 -20.08 14.96
N VAL A 229 11.44 -19.56 13.73
CA VAL A 229 11.25 -20.32 12.51
C VAL A 229 12.37 -20.04 11.51
N SER A 230 12.52 -20.91 10.52
CA SER A 230 13.49 -20.70 9.44
C SER A 230 13.20 -19.42 8.65
N GLU A 231 14.20 -18.89 7.95
CA GLU A 231 14.07 -17.70 7.11
C GLU A 231 12.88 -17.82 6.14
N ASP A 232 12.16 -16.71 5.94
CA ASP A 232 10.92 -16.59 5.17
C ASP A 232 9.70 -17.39 5.69
N ASN A 233 9.79 -18.12 6.81
CA ASN A 233 8.66 -18.85 7.38
C ASN A 233 7.83 -18.03 8.37
N PHE A 234 8.08 -16.73 8.49
CA PHE A 234 7.29 -15.83 9.32
C PHE A 234 6.74 -14.66 8.53
N LYS A 235 5.49 -14.26 8.81
CA LYS A 235 4.92 -13.00 8.32
C LYS A 235 3.87 -12.46 9.29
N ALA A 236 3.80 -11.14 9.43
CA ALA A 236 2.76 -10.48 10.19
C ALA A 236 1.74 -9.81 9.26
N PHE A 237 0.46 -9.81 9.66
CA PHE A 237 -0.64 -9.21 8.90
C PHE A 237 -1.51 -8.33 9.80
N PRO A 238 -1.91 -7.13 9.34
CA PRO A 238 -2.90 -6.31 10.00
C PRO A 238 -4.28 -6.88 9.67
N VAL A 239 -5.07 -7.20 10.69
CA VAL A 239 -6.42 -7.74 10.48
C VAL A 239 -7.44 -7.05 11.36
N SER A 240 -8.67 -6.93 10.87
CA SER A 240 -9.80 -6.55 11.69
C SER A 240 -10.95 -7.51 11.41
N ALA A 241 -11.14 -8.47 12.30
CA ALA A 241 -12.20 -9.47 12.13
C ALA A 241 -13.60 -8.86 12.04
N LEU A 242 -13.83 -7.75 12.73
CA LEU A 242 -15.15 -7.13 12.86
C LEU A 242 -15.30 -5.84 12.06
N GLY A 243 -14.21 -5.32 11.48
CA GLY A 243 -14.16 -3.96 10.95
C GLY A 243 -14.28 -2.93 12.08
N ALA A 244 -14.68 -1.71 11.72
CA ALA A 244 -14.83 -0.62 12.67
C ALA A 244 -15.72 -0.98 13.87
N GLY A 245 -15.12 -1.03 15.06
CA GLY A 245 -15.81 -1.26 16.33
C GLY A 245 -16.52 -0.03 16.92
N GLU A 246 -17.49 -0.29 17.79
CA GLU A 246 -18.05 0.68 18.75
C GLU A 246 -18.07 0.09 20.16
N PHE A 247 -17.90 0.94 21.17
CA PHE A 247 -18.02 0.54 22.58
C PHE A 247 -19.41 0.89 23.09
N VAL A 248 -20.09 -0.10 23.66
CA VAL A 248 -21.44 0.07 24.21
C VAL A 248 -21.44 -0.36 25.66
N ARG A 249 -22.06 0.47 26.50
CA ARG A 249 -22.27 0.17 27.90
C ARG A 249 -23.54 -0.66 28.06
N LEU A 250 -23.41 -1.85 28.61
CA LEU A 250 -24.51 -2.76 28.92
C LEU A 250 -25.26 -2.28 30.19
N GLU A 251 -26.46 -2.83 30.41
CA GLU A 251 -27.31 -2.49 31.57
C GLU A 251 -26.63 -2.82 32.91
N ASN A 252 -25.80 -3.86 32.95
CA ASN A 252 -25.01 -4.24 34.12
C ASN A 252 -23.81 -3.30 34.38
N GLY A 253 -23.59 -2.30 33.52
CA GLY A 253 -22.51 -1.33 33.62
C GLY A 253 -21.24 -1.69 32.85
N ASP A 254 -21.13 -2.92 32.34
CA ASP A 254 -19.98 -3.39 31.57
C ASP A 254 -19.87 -2.67 30.23
N VAL A 255 -18.66 -2.49 29.73
CA VAL A 255 -18.41 -1.90 28.41
C VAL A 255 -17.95 -2.99 27.46
N VAL A 256 -18.73 -3.25 26.42
CA VAL A 256 -18.40 -4.24 25.39
C VAL A 256 -18.06 -3.57 24.07
N GLU A 257 -17.12 -4.16 23.35
CA GLU A 257 -16.78 -3.76 21.98
C GLU A 257 -17.59 -4.63 21.00
N ARG A 258 -18.24 -4.01 20.02
CA ARG A 258 -19.04 -4.71 19.03
C ARG A 258 -18.87 -4.07 17.64
N PRO A 259 -19.13 -4.78 16.54
CA PRO A 259 -19.04 -4.21 15.19
C PRO A 259 -20.12 -3.13 14.97
N LYS A 260 -19.76 -2.04 14.27
CA LYS A 260 -20.75 -1.03 13.80
C LYS A 260 -21.67 -1.58 12.70
N GLN A 261 -21.18 -2.54 11.92
CA GLN A 261 -21.86 -3.12 10.77
C GLN A 261 -21.63 -4.64 10.71
N VAL A 262 -22.67 -5.43 10.39
CA VAL A 262 -22.62 -6.90 10.44
C VAL A 262 -23.17 -7.61 9.20
N GLN A 263 -23.76 -6.89 8.24
CA GLN A 263 -24.39 -7.48 7.04
C GLN A 263 -24.28 -6.56 5.81
N PRO A 264 -23.30 -6.79 4.92
CA PRO A 264 -22.14 -7.67 5.13
C PRO A 264 -21.21 -7.08 6.19
N LEU A 265 -20.43 -7.94 6.86
CA LEU A 265 -19.41 -7.54 7.83
C LEU A 265 -18.25 -6.85 7.09
N ASN A 266 -17.77 -5.72 7.63
CA ASN A 266 -16.65 -4.96 7.05
C ASN A 266 -15.29 -5.44 7.56
N ALA A 267 -15.07 -6.75 7.55
CA ALA A 267 -13.81 -7.32 7.99
C ALA A 267 -12.67 -7.01 7.02
N PHE A 268 -11.45 -6.98 7.53
CA PHE A 268 -10.24 -6.66 6.76
C PHE A 268 -9.13 -7.68 6.99
N GLY A 269 -8.45 -8.06 5.89
CA GLY A 269 -7.21 -8.87 5.91
C GLY A 269 -7.37 -10.32 6.35
N LEU A 270 -8.59 -10.84 6.47
CA LEU A 270 -8.84 -12.17 7.03
C LEU A 270 -8.36 -13.30 6.12
N GLU A 271 -8.40 -13.14 4.81
CA GLU A 271 -8.02 -14.18 3.85
C GLU A 271 -6.49 -14.25 3.64
N ASP A 272 -5.79 -13.12 3.71
CA ASP A 272 -4.38 -12.95 3.32
C ASP A 272 -3.44 -13.90 4.07
N ALA A 273 -3.60 -13.95 5.39
CA ALA A 273 -2.78 -14.77 6.26
C ALA A 273 -2.91 -16.27 5.97
N PHE A 274 -4.13 -16.74 5.73
CA PHE A 274 -4.42 -18.16 5.49
C PHE A 274 -3.91 -18.61 4.12
N LEU A 275 -4.13 -17.79 3.10
CA LEU A 275 -3.60 -18.04 1.76
C LEU A 275 -2.07 -18.05 1.78
N TRP A 276 -1.44 -17.09 2.47
CA TRP A 276 0.01 -17.04 2.61
C TRP A 276 0.57 -18.27 3.33
N LEU A 277 -0.04 -18.71 4.45
CA LEU A 277 0.37 -19.91 5.17
C LEU A 277 0.31 -21.16 4.28
N ALA A 278 -0.80 -21.35 3.55
CA ALA A 278 -0.98 -22.53 2.70
C ALA A 278 0.05 -22.55 1.55
N GLN A 279 0.24 -21.40 0.90
CA GLN A 279 1.24 -21.24 -0.15
C GLN A 279 2.66 -21.44 0.37
N ARG A 280 2.98 -20.93 1.56
CA ARG A 280 4.31 -21.09 2.17
C ARG A 280 4.56 -22.55 2.56
N ARG A 281 3.57 -23.26 3.11
CA ARG A 281 3.69 -24.71 3.38
C ARG A 281 3.96 -25.50 2.10
N ASP A 282 3.28 -25.17 1.01
CA ASP A 282 3.54 -25.82 -0.29
C ASP A 282 4.95 -25.53 -0.83
N ALA A 283 5.49 -24.33 -0.60
CA ALA A 283 6.87 -24.00 -0.96
C ALA A 283 7.89 -24.80 -0.13
N ILE A 284 7.63 -25.00 1.17
CA ILE A 284 8.47 -25.83 2.05
C ILE A 284 8.42 -27.30 1.58
N ASP A 285 7.22 -27.84 1.35
CA ASP A 285 7.05 -29.21 0.85
C ASP A 285 7.77 -29.42 -0.50
N LEU A 286 7.75 -28.40 -1.38
CA LEU A 286 8.46 -28.44 -2.66
C LEU A 286 9.98 -28.45 -2.49
N ARG A 287 10.51 -27.63 -1.57
CA ARG A 287 11.95 -27.59 -1.23
C ARG A 287 12.40 -28.93 -0.65
N ASP A 288 11.63 -29.48 0.29
CA ASP A 288 11.91 -30.77 0.92
C ASP A 288 11.85 -31.91 -0.11
N TYR A 289 10.90 -31.84 -1.03
CA TYR A 289 10.80 -32.76 -2.16
C TYR A 289 12.03 -32.71 -3.04
N GLN A 290 12.50 -31.51 -3.42
CA GLN A 290 13.71 -31.33 -4.21
C GLN A 290 14.94 -31.94 -3.50
N ASN A 291 15.11 -31.63 -2.21
CA ASN A 291 16.24 -32.09 -1.41
C ASN A 291 16.24 -33.61 -1.18
N ASN A 292 15.07 -34.22 -0.98
CA ASN A 292 14.95 -35.64 -0.66
C ASN A 292 14.71 -36.54 -1.88
N SER A 293 14.42 -35.97 -3.05
CA SER A 293 14.17 -36.71 -4.31
C SER A 293 15.28 -37.69 -4.70
N ILE A 294 16.50 -37.46 -4.21
CA ILE A 294 17.69 -38.27 -4.48
C ILE A 294 17.68 -39.60 -3.70
N LYS A 295 17.05 -39.64 -2.52
CA LYS A 295 17.20 -40.76 -1.56
C LYS A 295 16.30 -41.96 -1.86
N ASN A 296 15.10 -41.75 -2.40
CA ASN A 296 14.13 -42.82 -2.65
C ASN A 296 13.22 -42.50 -3.85
N VAL A 297 13.40 -43.26 -4.94
CA VAL A 297 12.67 -43.05 -6.21
C VAL A 297 11.15 -43.26 -6.05
N LYS A 298 10.72 -44.27 -5.27
CA LYS A 298 9.29 -44.57 -5.08
C LYS A 298 8.61 -43.44 -4.32
N GLN A 299 9.26 -42.97 -3.26
CA GLN A 299 8.82 -41.82 -2.48
C GLN A 299 8.79 -40.55 -3.36
N CYS A 300 9.84 -40.31 -4.15
CA CYS A 300 9.90 -39.20 -5.12
C CYS A 300 8.70 -39.21 -6.08
N GLN A 301 8.23 -40.37 -6.53
CA GLN A 301 7.07 -40.44 -7.42
C GLN A 301 5.76 -40.18 -6.70
N GLN A 302 5.60 -40.64 -5.46
CA GLN A 302 4.40 -40.44 -4.66
C GLN A 302 4.25 -38.96 -4.26
N ASP A 303 5.30 -38.38 -3.69
CA ASP A 303 5.29 -36.99 -3.21
C ASP A 303 5.13 -36.00 -4.37
N GLY A 304 5.83 -36.23 -5.47
CA GLY A 304 5.70 -35.35 -6.63
C GLY A 304 4.32 -35.45 -7.31
N LYS A 305 3.65 -36.62 -7.27
CA LYS A 305 2.24 -36.70 -7.70
C LYS A 305 1.31 -35.94 -6.75
N ALA A 306 1.56 -36.02 -5.44
CA ALA A 306 0.78 -35.29 -4.45
C ALA A 306 0.93 -33.77 -4.64
N LEU A 307 2.15 -33.28 -4.80
CA LEU A 307 2.45 -31.86 -5.08
C LEU A 307 1.86 -31.36 -6.40
N LEU A 308 1.92 -32.16 -7.47
CA LEU A 308 1.29 -31.78 -8.76
C LEU A 308 -0.22 -31.61 -8.69
N ASN A 309 -0.89 -32.26 -7.74
CA ASN A 309 -2.33 -32.06 -7.54
C ASN A 309 -2.64 -30.76 -6.77
N ARG A 310 -1.65 -30.15 -6.10
CA ARG A 310 -1.82 -28.90 -5.35
C ARG A 310 -1.60 -27.68 -6.24
N PHE A 311 -0.59 -27.73 -7.12
CA PHE A 311 -0.24 -26.60 -7.97
C PHE A 311 -1.08 -26.53 -9.27
N PRO A 312 -1.40 -25.32 -9.77
CA PRO A 312 -1.99 -25.16 -11.09
C PRO A 312 -1.12 -25.83 -12.17
N PRO A 313 -1.69 -26.56 -13.15
CA PRO A 313 -0.91 -27.42 -14.07
C PRO A 313 0.21 -26.73 -14.86
N ASN A 314 0.10 -25.41 -15.05
CA ASN A 314 1.00 -24.57 -15.83
C ASN A 314 1.86 -23.62 -14.96
N SER A 315 1.76 -23.68 -13.64
CA SER A 315 2.55 -22.83 -12.74
C SER A 315 4.04 -23.16 -12.79
N ALA A 316 4.88 -22.23 -12.35
CA ALA A 316 6.32 -22.44 -12.26
C ALA A 316 6.66 -23.61 -11.32
N GLN A 317 5.95 -23.72 -10.19
CA GLN A 317 6.07 -24.79 -9.21
C GLN A 317 5.70 -26.14 -9.82
N ALA A 318 4.60 -26.23 -10.58
CA ALA A 318 4.22 -27.47 -11.27
C ALA A 318 5.28 -27.90 -12.30
N LYS A 319 5.90 -26.95 -13.02
CA LYS A 319 7.01 -27.23 -13.94
C LYS A 319 8.25 -27.74 -13.18
N GLN A 320 8.58 -27.16 -12.04
CA GLN A 320 9.67 -27.63 -11.18
C GLN A 320 9.42 -29.06 -10.68
N VAL A 321 8.22 -29.36 -10.17
CA VAL A 321 7.86 -30.72 -9.74
C VAL A 321 7.96 -31.70 -10.92
N LYS A 322 7.44 -31.36 -12.11
CA LYS A 322 7.56 -32.21 -13.32
C LYS A 322 9.02 -32.46 -13.70
N SER A 323 9.88 -31.45 -13.58
CA SER A 323 11.32 -31.57 -13.86
C SER A 323 11.99 -32.59 -12.94
N VAL A 324 11.82 -32.44 -11.62
CA VAL A 324 12.36 -33.37 -10.62
C VAL A 324 11.80 -34.78 -10.80
N LEU A 325 10.50 -34.90 -11.05
CA LEU A 325 9.83 -36.18 -11.28
C LEU A 325 10.34 -36.85 -12.57
N GLY A 326 10.65 -36.06 -13.61
CA GLY A 326 11.31 -36.49 -14.83
C GLY A 326 12.74 -36.99 -14.58
N GLN A 327 13.51 -36.30 -13.74
CA GLN A 327 14.85 -36.74 -13.32
C GLN A 327 14.79 -38.05 -12.52
N CYS A 328 13.84 -38.18 -11.57
CA CYS A 328 13.60 -39.43 -10.83
C CYS A 328 13.25 -40.60 -11.78
N LYS A 329 12.39 -40.36 -12.79
CA LYS A 329 12.07 -41.38 -13.81
C LYS A 329 13.26 -41.76 -14.67
N LYS A 330 14.06 -40.78 -15.12
CA LYS A 330 15.30 -41.03 -15.88
C LYS A 330 16.29 -41.86 -15.05
N ARG A 331 16.49 -41.54 -13.76
CA ARG A 331 17.36 -42.34 -12.87
C ARG A 331 16.85 -43.75 -12.68
N ALA A 332 15.54 -43.94 -12.48
CA ALA A 332 14.94 -45.28 -12.44
C ALA A 332 15.21 -46.07 -13.73
N PHE A 333 15.11 -45.39 -14.88
CA PHE A 333 15.40 -45.98 -16.19
C PHE A 333 16.90 -46.29 -16.37
N PHE A 334 17.81 -45.40 -15.97
CA PHE A 334 19.26 -45.63 -16.06
C PHE A 334 19.74 -46.73 -15.11
N TYR A 335 19.15 -46.85 -13.93
CA TYR A 335 19.44 -47.96 -13.01
C TYR A 335 19.04 -49.32 -13.61
N TRP A 336 17.95 -49.35 -14.40
CA TRP A 336 17.47 -50.53 -15.13
C TRP A 336 18.26 -50.77 -16.45
N ALA A 337 18.64 -49.72 -17.17
CA ALA A 337 19.39 -49.81 -18.42
C ALA A 337 20.89 -50.14 -18.17
N GLY A 338 21.47 -49.69 -17.06
CA GLY A 338 22.84 -50.05 -16.66
C GLY A 338 22.99 -51.54 -16.35
N THR A 339 21.94 -52.20 -15.85
CA THR A 339 21.92 -53.65 -15.65
C THR A 339 21.86 -54.42 -16.97
N VAL A 340 21.27 -53.84 -18.02
CA VAL A 340 21.20 -54.43 -19.38
C VAL A 340 22.47 -54.16 -20.18
N ALA A 341 23.06 -52.97 -20.06
CA ALA A 341 24.30 -52.59 -20.75
C ALA A 341 25.52 -53.38 -20.25
N ALA A 342 25.57 -53.74 -18.96
CA ALA A 342 26.61 -54.61 -18.42
C ALA A 342 26.61 -56.03 -19.04
N VAL A 343 25.47 -56.50 -19.55
CA VAL A 343 25.33 -57.80 -20.24
C VAL A 343 25.77 -57.70 -21.71
N VAL A 344 25.60 -56.54 -22.35
CA VAL A 344 25.94 -56.33 -23.77
C VAL A 344 27.43 -56.00 -23.97
N LEU A 345 28.06 -55.30 -23.02
CA LEU A 345 29.50 -54.99 -23.05
C LEU A 345 30.42 -56.22 -22.95
N ALA A 346 29.92 -57.36 -22.45
CA ALA A 346 30.64 -58.63 -22.44
C ALA A 346 30.74 -59.30 -23.83
N LEU A 347 29.88 -58.92 -24.79
CA LEU A 347 29.80 -59.54 -26.12
C LEU A 347 30.60 -58.80 -27.21
N CYS A 348 31.05 -57.57 -26.96
CA CYS A 348 31.68 -56.72 -27.99
C CYS A 348 33.22 -56.74 -28.03
N LEU A 349 33.90 -57.55 -27.20
CA LEU A 349 35.37 -57.54 -27.06
C LEU A 349 36.15 -58.37 -28.12
N VAL A 350 35.52 -58.93 -29.16
CA VAL A 350 36.16 -59.89 -30.11
C VAL A 350 36.60 -59.29 -31.46
N ALA A 351 36.26 -58.05 -31.81
CA ALA A 351 36.36 -57.57 -33.21
C ALA A 351 37.52 -56.60 -33.56
N LYS A 352 38.57 -56.45 -32.73
CA LYS A 352 39.50 -55.30 -32.82
C LYS A 352 40.97 -55.64 -33.08
N ILE A 353 41.33 -56.30 -34.21
CA ILE A 353 42.76 -56.59 -34.52
C ILE A 353 43.24 -56.26 -35.96
N THR A 354 42.41 -55.83 -36.92
CA THR A 354 42.89 -55.59 -38.32
C THR A 354 42.97 -54.14 -38.78
N MET A 355 42.77 -53.16 -37.91
CA MET A 355 42.53 -51.75 -38.28
C MET A 355 43.63 -50.77 -37.81
N ASP A 356 44.84 -51.23 -37.45
CA ASP A 356 45.84 -50.38 -36.74
C ASP A 356 46.86 -49.65 -37.64
N SER A 357 46.99 -49.98 -38.93
CA SER A 357 48.03 -49.35 -39.77
C SER A 357 47.60 -48.05 -40.48
N TRP A 358 46.33 -47.88 -40.84
CA TRP A 358 45.83 -46.64 -41.47
C TRP A 358 45.32 -45.60 -40.45
N ASN A 359 45.17 -45.99 -39.18
CA ASN A 359 44.83 -45.08 -38.10
C ASN A 359 45.94 -44.08 -37.80
N HIS A 360 47.20 -44.51 -37.97
CA HIS A 360 48.35 -43.74 -37.50
C HIS A 360 48.51 -42.39 -38.22
N GLU A 361 48.32 -42.34 -39.54
CA GLU A 361 48.45 -41.11 -40.33
C GLU A 361 47.29 -40.12 -40.12
N ASN A 362 46.05 -40.61 -40.05
CA ASN A 362 44.93 -39.72 -39.72
C ASN A 362 45.06 -39.19 -38.27
N GLU A 363 45.64 -39.97 -37.35
CA GLU A 363 45.76 -39.62 -35.92
C GLU A 363 46.84 -38.55 -35.70
N GLU A 364 47.93 -38.59 -36.46
CA GLU A 364 48.97 -37.56 -36.44
C GLU A 364 48.48 -36.22 -37.00
N ALA A 365 47.77 -36.23 -38.14
CA ALA A 365 47.16 -35.03 -38.71
C ALA A 365 46.10 -34.41 -37.78
N PHE A 366 45.27 -35.25 -37.14
CA PHE A 366 44.31 -34.79 -36.14
C PHE A 366 44.99 -34.16 -34.91
N ARG A 367 46.06 -34.79 -34.39
CA ARG A 367 46.80 -34.26 -33.23
C ARG A 367 47.46 -32.92 -33.51
N GLN A 368 47.98 -32.71 -34.73
CA GLN A 368 48.57 -31.45 -35.13
C GLN A 368 47.53 -30.31 -35.16
N ILE A 369 46.37 -30.54 -35.80
CA ILE A 369 45.27 -29.56 -35.82
C ILE A 369 44.76 -29.30 -34.40
N ALA A 370 44.58 -30.34 -33.58
CA ALA A 370 44.16 -30.20 -32.18
C ALA A 370 45.15 -29.37 -31.34
N GLY A 371 46.45 -29.54 -31.56
CA GLY A 371 47.50 -28.73 -30.94
C GLY A 371 47.40 -27.26 -31.34
N SER A 372 47.31 -26.96 -32.64
CA SER A 372 47.20 -25.60 -33.16
C SER A 372 45.92 -24.90 -32.74
N VAL A 373 44.81 -25.64 -32.63
CA VAL A 373 43.53 -25.15 -32.08
C VAL A 373 43.73 -24.68 -30.63
N LYS A 374 44.41 -25.47 -29.80
CA LYS A 374 44.68 -25.12 -28.40
C LYS A 374 45.58 -23.89 -28.26
N GLU A 375 46.59 -23.75 -29.12
CA GLU A 375 47.51 -22.60 -29.11
C GLU A 375 46.87 -21.30 -29.58
N ASN A 376 45.87 -21.38 -30.47
CA ASN A 376 45.21 -20.21 -31.07
C ASN A 376 43.79 -19.99 -30.53
N TRP A 377 43.48 -20.54 -29.36
CA TRP A 377 42.14 -20.52 -28.76
C TRP A 377 41.53 -19.11 -28.63
N GLN A 378 42.33 -18.04 -28.56
CA GLN A 378 41.84 -16.67 -28.45
C GLN A 378 41.70 -15.91 -29.79
N LYS A 379 42.15 -16.48 -30.91
CA LYS A 379 42.18 -15.80 -32.22
C LYS A 379 41.06 -16.33 -33.12
N SER A 380 39.92 -15.65 -33.13
CA SER A 380 38.73 -16.06 -33.90
C SER A 380 39.00 -16.32 -35.38
N ASP A 381 39.85 -15.50 -36.03
CA ASP A 381 40.13 -15.64 -37.46
C ASP A 381 40.94 -16.91 -37.74
N THR A 382 41.96 -17.17 -36.91
CA THR A 382 42.79 -18.40 -36.98
C THR A 382 41.99 -19.66 -36.62
N LEU A 383 41.05 -19.58 -35.68
CA LEU A 383 40.18 -20.72 -35.35
C LEU A 383 39.22 -21.10 -36.48
N ASN A 384 38.71 -20.13 -37.26
CA ASN A 384 37.91 -20.41 -38.45
C ASN A 384 38.75 -21.13 -39.52
N GLU A 385 39.98 -20.69 -39.76
CA GLU A 385 40.91 -21.37 -40.68
C GLU A 385 41.19 -22.81 -40.23
N LEU A 386 41.47 -23.02 -38.95
CA LEU A 386 41.71 -24.35 -38.38
C LEU A 386 40.47 -25.25 -38.38
N LEU A 387 39.27 -24.68 -38.25
CA LEU A 387 38.01 -25.42 -38.37
C LEU A 387 37.80 -25.93 -39.80
N GLU A 388 38.10 -25.12 -40.80
CA GLU A 388 38.06 -25.54 -42.21
C GLU A 388 39.10 -26.62 -42.51
N GLU A 389 40.30 -26.55 -41.91
CA GLU A 389 41.29 -27.64 -41.98
C GLU A 389 40.80 -28.91 -41.27
N LEU A 390 40.15 -28.79 -40.10
CA LEU A 390 39.59 -29.92 -39.36
C LEU A 390 38.47 -30.65 -40.14
N ARG A 391 37.69 -29.91 -40.94
CA ARG A 391 36.64 -30.46 -41.81
C ARG A 391 37.18 -31.21 -43.02
N LYS A 392 38.44 -30.99 -43.40
CA LYS A 392 39.12 -31.74 -44.47
C LYS A 392 39.61 -33.11 -44.01
N LEU A 393 39.56 -33.42 -42.71
CA LEU A 393 39.84 -34.75 -42.17
C LEU A 393 38.59 -35.67 -42.22
N PRO A 394 38.77 -36.99 -42.40
CA PRO A 394 40.03 -37.74 -42.55
C PRO A 394 40.65 -37.61 -43.95
N VAL A 395 41.98 -37.68 -44.04
CA VAL A 395 42.72 -37.68 -45.33
C VAL A 395 42.44 -38.97 -46.11
N HIS A 396 42.26 -40.09 -45.40
CA HIS A 396 41.87 -41.37 -45.95
C HIS A 396 40.50 -41.80 -45.39
N GLN A 397 39.42 -41.58 -46.16
CA GLN A 397 38.03 -41.85 -45.73
C GLN A 397 37.77 -43.30 -45.28
N ASN A 398 38.50 -44.27 -45.86
CA ASN A 398 38.34 -45.69 -45.55
C ASN A 398 39.08 -46.15 -44.28
N ALA A 399 39.81 -45.23 -43.63
CA ALA A 399 40.69 -45.49 -42.49
C ALA A 399 40.30 -44.71 -41.23
N GLU A 400 39.18 -43.96 -41.25
CA GLU A 400 38.69 -43.27 -40.06
C GLU A 400 38.05 -44.29 -39.12
N THR A 401 38.64 -44.50 -37.94
CA THR A 401 37.95 -45.23 -36.89
C THR A 401 36.78 -44.43 -36.35
N ASP A 402 35.78 -45.13 -35.82
CA ASP A 402 34.69 -44.49 -35.07
C ASP A 402 35.22 -43.61 -33.92
N LYS A 403 36.33 -44.02 -33.28
CA LYS A 403 36.98 -43.24 -32.23
C LYS A 403 37.46 -41.89 -32.76
N MET A 404 38.16 -41.88 -33.89
CA MET A 404 38.70 -40.66 -34.50
C MET A 404 37.61 -39.76 -35.04
N ARG A 405 36.57 -40.35 -35.65
CA ARG A 405 35.38 -39.60 -36.07
C ARG A 405 34.74 -38.90 -34.88
N GLN A 406 34.56 -39.62 -33.77
CA GLN A 406 34.01 -39.06 -32.53
C GLN A 406 34.89 -37.95 -31.96
N GLU A 407 36.21 -38.15 -31.91
CA GLU A 407 37.16 -37.14 -31.41
C GLU A 407 37.21 -35.89 -32.30
N ARG A 408 37.18 -36.06 -33.63
CA ARG A 408 37.11 -34.96 -34.60
C ARG A 408 35.81 -34.17 -34.49
N VAL A 409 34.66 -34.85 -34.47
CA VAL A 409 33.35 -34.21 -34.29
C VAL A 409 33.28 -33.50 -32.94
N ALA A 410 33.82 -34.10 -31.88
CA ALA A 410 33.89 -33.47 -30.56
C ALA A 410 34.76 -32.20 -30.58
N LEU A 411 35.91 -32.23 -31.27
CA LEU A 411 36.77 -31.06 -31.40
C LEU A 411 36.13 -29.96 -32.26
N GLU A 412 35.51 -30.32 -33.39
CA GLU A 412 34.77 -29.41 -34.26
C GLU A 412 33.65 -28.72 -33.49
N ASP A 413 32.84 -29.49 -32.76
CA ASP A 413 31.77 -28.95 -31.91
C ASP A 413 32.34 -28.04 -30.81
N THR A 414 33.50 -28.36 -30.25
CA THR A 414 34.15 -27.51 -29.24
C THR A 414 34.67 -26.20 -29.85
N VAL A 415 35.29 -26.23 -31.04
CA VAL A 415 35.77 -25.03 -31.74
C VAL A 415 34.60 -24.16 -32.20
N LEU A 416 33.53 -24.75 -32.75
CA LEU A 416 32.31 -24.03 -33.12
C LEU A 416 31.66 -23.37 -31.91
N ARG A 417 31.54 -24.08 -30.78
CA ARG A 417 31.06 -23.49 -29.52
C ARG A 417 31.93 -22.32 -29.08
N HIS A 418 33.26 -22.45 -29.15
CA HIS A 418 34.15 -21.39 -28.72
C HIS A 418 34.13 -20.16 -29.66
N LEU A 419 34.04 -20.36 -30.97
CA LEU A 419 33.85 -19.28 -31.94
C LEU A 419 32.53 -18.53 -31.69
N ALA A 420 31.46 -19.27 -31.38
CA ALA A 420 30.19 -18.67 -30.99
C ALA A 420 30.30 -17.88 -29.66
N GLU A 421 31.08 -18.37 -28.69
CA GLU A 421 31.38 -17.64 -27.45
C GLU A 421 32.14 -16.32 -27.71
N LEU A 422 33.20 -16.35 -28.52
CA LEU A 422 33.98 -15.14 -28.88
C LEU A 422 33.13 -14.11 -29.64
N ALA A 423 32.29 -14.56 -30.57
CA ALA A 423 31.35 -13.70 -31.28
C ALA A 423 30.32 -13.08 -30.32
N SER A 424 29.76 -13.88 -29.41
CA SER A 424 28.84 -13.43 -28.36
C SER A 424 29.51 -12.42 -27.41
N GLN A 425 30.79 -12.60 -27.09
CA GLN A 425 31.56 -11.67 -26.26
C GLN A 425 31.78 -10.32 -26.97
N ARG A 426 32.22 -10.32 -28.23
CA ARG A 426 32.39 -9.08 -29.02
C ARG A 426 31.08 -8.32 -29.20
N ASP A 427 29.98 -9.05 -29.44
CA ASP A 427 28.65 -8.44 -29.52
C ASP A 427 28.24 -7.81 -28.18
N TRP A 428 28.48 -8.52 -27.06
CA TRP A 428 28.23 -8.00 -25.72
C TRP A 428 29.04 -6.74 -25.41
N GLU A 429 30.32 -6.69 -25.77
CA GLU A 429 31.18 -5.50 -25.58
C GLU A 429 30.68 -4.29 -26.38
N ARG A 430 30.29 -4.50 -27.64
CA ARG A 430 29.71 -3.45 -28.48
C ARG A 430 28.39 -2.93 -27.89
N PHE A 431 27.54 -3.84 -27.42
CA PHE A 431 26.31 -3.48 -26.72
C PHE A 431 26.58 -2.67 -25.45
N MET A 432 27.51 -3.14 -24.60
CA MET A 432 27.86 -2.46 -23.36
C MET A 432 28.42 -1.06 -23.59
N ALA A 433 29.24 -0.86 -24.63
CA ALA A 433 29.71 0.47 -25.01
C ALA A 433 28.54 1.40 -25.36
N GLY A 434 27.58 0.92 -26.16
CA GLY A 434 26.39 1.67 -26.55
C GLY A 434 25.39 1.91 -25.41
N TYR A 435 25.30 0.99 -24.44
CA TYR A 435 24.51 1.14 -23.22
C TYR A 435 25.15 2.16 -22.25
N ASN A 436 26.45 2.04 -22.00
CA ASN A 436 27.19 2.92 -21.11
C ASN A 436 27.21 4.38 -21.59
N ASP A 437 27.31 4.62 -22.91
CA ASP A 437 27.19 5.98 -23.45
C ASP A 437 25.82 6.60 -23.16
N LYS A 438 24.72 5.85 -23.30
CA LYS A 438 23.37 6.32 -22.98
C LYS A 438 23.22 6.64 -21.48
N MET A 439 23.74 5.76 -20.62
CA MET A 439 23.77 5.96 -19.16
C MET A 439 24.57 7.20 -18.76
N ARG A 440 25.73 7.45 -19.39
CA ARG A 440 26.58 8.63 -19.15
C ARG A 440 25.90 9.92 -19.58
N ARG A 441 25.20 9.91 -20.72
CA ARG A 441 24.42 11.06 -21.22
C ARG A 441 23.10 11.28 -20.48
N LYS A 442 22.82 10.49 -19.43
CA LYS A 442 21.56 10.52 -18.65
C LYS A 442 20.30 10.25 -19.50
N ASN A 443 20.45 9.59 -20.65
CA ASN A 443 19.32 9.19 -21.48
C ASN A 443 18.81 7.81 -21.03
N PHE A 444 18.17 7.78 -19.86
CA PHE A 444 17.77 6.53 -19.22
C PHE A 444 16.68 5.77 -19.99
N ILE A 445 15.76 6.48 -20.68
CA ILE A 445 14.75 5.83 -21.53
C ILE A 445 15.44 5.05 -22.66
N ALA A 446 16.38 5.67 -23.38
CA ALA A 446 17.09 4.99 -24.45
C ALA A 446 17.95 3.81 -23.93
N ALA A 447 18.51 3.94 -22.73
CA ALA A 447 19.22 2.84 -22.06
C ALA A 447 18.27 1.68 -21.71
N ALA A 448 17.09 1.98 -21.17
CA ALA A 448 16.04 1.01 -20.86
C ALA A 448 15.54 0.28 -22.11
N GLN A 449 15.28 1.01 -23.19
CA GLN A 449 14.89 0.44 -24.49
C GLN A 449 15.97 -0.48 -25.06
N ALA A 450 17.24 -0.10 -24.94
CA ALA A 450 18.35 -0.95 -25.37
C ALA A 450 18.37 -2.28 -24.59
N LEU A 451 18.14 -2.26 -23.27
CA LEU A 451 18.04 -3.47 -22.45
C LEU A 451 16.84 -4.36 -22.82
N GLN A 452 15.69 -3.75 -23.14
CA GLN A 452 14.48 -4.50 -23.52
C GLN A 452 14.61 -5.16 -24.90
N SER A 453 15.29 -4.48 -25.84
CA SER A 453 15.45 -4.97 -27.23
C SER A 453 16.43 -6.14 -27.39
N ARG A 454 17.27 -6.41 -26.39
CA ARG A 454 18.29 -7.45 -26.45
C ARG A 454 17.70 -8.81 -26.06
N GLN A 455 18.15 -9.86 -26.76
CA GLN A 455 17.81 -11.24 -26.42
C GLN A 455 18.27 -11.57 -25.00
N SER A 456 17.40 -12.21 -24.21
CA SER A 456 17.66 -12.52 -22.81
C SER A 456 18.77 -13.57 -22.67
N ASP A 457 19.78 -13.22 -21.87
CA ASP A 457 20.85 -14.08 -21.38
C ASP A 457 21.17 -13.72 -19.91
N GLU A 458 21.95 -14.55 -19.22
CA GLU A 458 22.26 -14.35 -17.79
C GLU A 458 22.95 -13.01 -17.51
N ARG A 459 23.79 -12.54 -18.44
CA ARG A 459 24.49 -11.25 -18.32
C ARG A 459 23.51 -10.09 -18.41
N LEU A 460 22.54 -10.18 -19.32
CA LEU A 460 21.49 -9.17 -19.48
C LEU A 460 20.60 -9.10 -18.24
N GLU A 461 20.17 -10.23 -17.66
CA GLU A 461 19.33 -10.22 -16.46
C GLU A 461 20.03 -9.56 -15.27
N LYS A 462 21.34 -9.83 -15.09
CA LYS A 462 22.16 -9.14 -14.10
C LYS A 462 22.24 -7.63 -14.37
N LEU A 463 22.44 -7.23 -15.62
CA LEU A 463 22.49 -5.82 -16.01
C LEU A 463 21.14 -5.10 -15.84
N LYS A 464 20.01 -5.79 -16.10
CA LYS A 464 18.66 -5.27 -15.84
C LYS A 464 18.44 -5.03 -14.35
N ALA A 465 18.88 -5.95 -13.48
CA ALA A 465 18.80 -5.77 -12.04
C ALA A 465 19.65 -4.59 -11.56
N GLU A 466 20.88 -4.44 -12.06
CA GLU A 466 21.74 -3.30 -11.74
C GLU A 466 21.14 -1.97 -12.24
N PHE A 467 20.61 -1.94 -13.46
CA PHE A 467 19.95 -0.76 -14.04
C PHE A 467 18.81 -0.25 -13.15
N LYS A 468 17.95 -1.16 -12.66
CA LYS A 468 16.82 -0.82 -11.79
C LYS A 468 17.24 -0.06 -10.53
N SER A 469 18.30 -0.51 -9.86
CA SER A 469 18.81 0.11 -8.65
C SER A 469 19.54 1.44 -8.96
N VAL A 470 20.46 1.43 -9.93
CA VAL A 470 21.30 2.60 -10.26
C VAL A 470 20.47 3.77 -10.80
N VAL A 471 19.47 3.52 -11.65
CA VAL A 471 18.69 4.60 -12.26
C VAL A 471 17.78 5.30 -11.26
N VAL A 472 17.19 4.58 -10.30
CA VAL A 472 16.34 5.19 -9.27
C VAL A 472 17.13 6.23 -8.46
N HIS A 473 18.32 5.88 -7.99
CA HIS A 473 19.16 6.85 -7.25
C HIS A 473 19.59 8.04 -8.11
N ARG A 474 19.91 7.83 -9.39
CA ARG A 474 20.23 8.94 -10.31
C ARG A 474 19.04 9.84 -10.61
N ILE A 475 17.82 9.29 -10.63
CA ILE A 475 16.58 10.07 -10.76
C ILE A 475 16.35 10.87 -9.48
N GLU A 476 16.50 10.24 -8.32
CA GLU A 476 16.38 10.88 -7.02
C GLU A 476 17.32 12.09 -6.88
N GLU A 477 18.59 11.94 -7.25
CA GLU A 477 19.55 13.05 -7.26
C GLU A 477 19.13 14.19 -8.19
N GLN A 478 18.60 13.88 -9.38
CA GLN A 478 18.16 14.89 -10.34
C GLN A 478 16.92 15.64 -9.85
N VAL A 479 15.95 14.92 -9.28
CA VAL A 479 14.73 15.51 -8.71
C VAL A 479 15.09 16.38 -7.49
N LYS A 480 15.93 15.89 -6.58
CA LYS A 480 16.41 16.67 -5.42
C LYS A 480 17.13 17.95 -5.85
N ARG A 481 17.94 17.89 -6.92
CA ARG A 481 18.59 19.07 -7.49
C ARG A 481 17.59 20.04 -8.10
N ALA A 482 16.61 19.54 -8.86
CA ALA A 482 15.55 20.36 -9.43
C ALA A 482 14.75 21.10 -8.34
N PHE A 483 14.42 20.42 -7.22
CA PHE A 483 13.79 21.07 -6.07
C PHE A 483 14.66 22.15 -5.43
N LYS A 484 15.97 21.90 -5.26
CA LYS A 484 16.89 22.90 -4.70
C LYS A 484 16.95 24.18 -5.53
N ASP A 485 16.80 24.03 -6.85
CA ASP A 485 16.85 25.13 -7.81
C ASP A 485 15.45 25.71 -8.14
N ASP A 486 14.40 25.31 -7.42
CA ASP A 486 12.99 25.70 -7.64
C ASP A 486 12.46 25.40 -9.06
N ARG A 487 12.99 24.35 -9.70
CA ARG A 487 12.61 23.89 -11.05
C ARG A 487 11.60 22.76 -10.99
N LEU A 488 10.42 23.02 -10.43
CA LEU A 488 9.40 22.01 -10.16
C LEU A 488 8.90 21.28 -11.42
N ARG A 489 8.74 21.99 -12.54
CA ARG A 489 8.36 21.40 -13.83
C ARG A 489 9.36 20.37 -14.33
N GLU A 490 10.66 20.61 -14.11
CA GLU A 490 11.71 19.69 -14.51
C GLU A 490 11.69 18.42 -13.65
N ALA A 491 11.47 18.55 -12.34
CA ALA A 491 11.30 17.41 -11.43
C ALA A 491 10.15 16.49 -11.88
N ASP A 492 8.99 17.07 -12.21
CA ASP A 492 7.84 16.34 -12.75
C ASP A 492 8.16 15.66 -14.09
N GLU A 493 8.79 16.36 -15.03
CA GLU A 493 9.18 15.78 -16.32
C GLU A 493 10.16 14.60 -16.18
N ILE A 494 11.08 14.65 -15.21
CA ILE A 494 12.00 13.54 -14.90
C ILE A 494 11.20 12.31 -14.44
N LEU A 495 10.25 12.48 -13.52
CA LEU A 495 9.44 11.38 -12.97
C LEU A 495 8.45 10.83 -14.01
N LYS A 496 7.88 11.68 -14.88
CA LYS A 496 7.05 11.24 -16.02
C LYS A 496 7.84 10.41 -17.01
N LYS A 497 9.11 10.75 -17.27
CA LYS A 497 10.01 9.94 -18.10
C LYS A 497 10.30 8.57 -17.48
N TYR A 498 10.38 8.46 -16.16
CA TYR A 498 10.51 7.15 -15.48
C TYR A 498 9.27 6.27 -15.71
N ALA A 499 8.06 6.84 -15.64
CA ALA A 499 6.83 6.10 -15.91
C ALA A 499 6.73 5.51 -17.33
N GLN A 500 7.53 6.03 -18.27
CA GLN A 500 7.63 5.53 -19.65
C GLN A 500 8.60 4.35 -19.80
N PHE A 501 9.29 3.94 -18.73
CA PHE A 501 10.17 2.78 -18.81
C PHE A 501 9.38 1.50 -19.06
N PRO A 502 9.99 0.49 -19.73
CA PRO A 502 9.40 -0.84 -19.81
C PRO A 502 9.02 -1.36 -18.41
N PRO A 503 7.83 -1.94 -18.20
CA PRO A 503 7.38 -2.39 -16.86
C PRO A 503 8.37 -3.36 -16.19
N GLU A 504 9.04 -4.20 -16.97
CA GLU A 504 10.08 -5.13 -16.48
C GLU A 504 11.34 -4.43 -15.94
N LEU A 505 11.56 -3.15 -16.26
CA LEU A 505 12.66 -2.30 -15.81
C LEU A 505 12.22 -1.24 -14.79
N GLN A 506 10.91 -1.18 -14.49
CA GLN A 506 10.41 -0.44 -13.34
C GLN A 506 10.61 -1.27 -12.06
N GLN A 507 10.65 -0.60 -10.92
CA GLN A 507 10.73 -1.28 -9.64
C GLN A 507 9.37 -1.89 -9.30
N ALA A 508 9.39 -3.14 -8.85
CA ALA A 508 8.16 -3.81 -8.41
C ALA A 508 7.73 -3.26 -7.03
N PRO A 509 6.41 -3.24 -6.73
CA PRO A 509 5.93 -2.93 -5.39
C PRO A 509 6.63 -3.81 -4.33
N GLY A 510 6.92 -3.23 -3.16
CA GLY A 510 7.58 -3.92 -2.04
C GLY A 510 9.12 -3.89 -2.05
N ARG A 511 9.76 -3.15 -2.96
CA ARG A 511 11.20 -2.85 -2.94
C ARG A 511 11.46 -1.44 -2.43
N GLU A 512 12.57 -1.21 -1.75
CA GLU A 512 12.95 0.12 -1.23
C GLU A 512 12.95 1.19 -2.33
N GLU A 513 13.52 0.88 -3.49
CA GLU A 513 13.63 1.82 -4.61
C GLU A 513 12.27 2.20 -5.23
N TYR A 514 11.25 1.33 -5.11
CA TYR A 514 9.88 1.67 -5.50
C TYR A 514 9.33 2.81 -4.64
N TYR A 515 9.55 2.73 -3.33
CA TYR A 515 9.09 3.75 -2.38
C TYR A 515 9.83 5.08 -2.56
N ILE A 516 11.10 5.07 -2.99
CA ILE A 516 11.83 6.30 -3.34
C ILE A 516 11.11 7.05 -4.46
N ILE A 517 10.77 6.38 -5.57
CA ILE A 517 10.07 7.04 -6.69
C ILE A 517 8.70 7.55 -6.27
N LYS A 518 7.94 6.75 -5.51
CA LYS A 518 6.62 7.16 -4.99
C LYS A 518 6.70 8.37 -4.08
N ALA A 519 7.67 8.40 -3.17
CA ALA A 519 7.90 9.54 -2.28
C ALA A 519 8.26 10.81 -3.07
N LEU A 520 9.10 10.70 -4.11
CA LEU A 520 9.43 11.84 -4.98
C LEU A 520 8.22 12.34 -5.76
N GLN A 521 7.39 11.44 -6.30
CA GLN A 521 6.15 11.81 -7.00
C GLN A 521 5.19 12.55 -6.08
N HIS A 522 5.01 12.06 -4.85
CA HIS A 522 4.19 12.71 -3.84
C HIS A 522 4.73 14.11 -3.50
N GLN A 523 6.04 14.23 -3.27
CA GLN A 523 6.68 15.51 -2.95
C GLN A 523 6.55 16.53 -4.10
N VAL A 524 6.64 16.09 -5.36
CA VAL A 524 6.39 16.97 -6.52
C VAL A 524 4.94 17.42 -6.51
N ALA A 525 3.99 16.51 -6.30
CA ALA A 525 2.57 16.83 -6.25
C ALA A 525 2.24 17.83 -5.13
N GLU A 526 2.75 17.62 -3.91
CA GLU A 526 2.59 18.56 -2.80
C GLU A 526 3.09 19.97 -3.13
N ARG A 527 4.28 20.08 -3.73
CA ARG A 527 4.83 21.39 -4.11
C ARG A 527 4.02 22.06 -5.21
N GLN A 528 3.50 21.31 -6.18
CA GLN A 528 2.63 21.85 -7.23
C GLN A 528 1.31 22.35 -6.65
N ASP A 529 0.74 21.59 -5.71
CA ASP A 529 -0.48 21.97 -5.01
C ASP A 529 -0.26 23.26 -4.19
N GLN A 530 0.87 23.32 -3.46
CA GLN A 530 1.26 24.49 -2.67
C GLN A 530 1.46 25.74 -3.54
N ASP A 531 2.11 25.61 -4.71
CA ASP A 531 2.36 26.72 -5.64
C ASP A 531 1.05 27.27 -6.22
N LEU A 532 0.15 26.39 -6.70
CA LEU A 532 -1.18 26.78 -7.18
C LEU A 532 -2.02 27.43 -6.08
N TYR A 533 -1.92 26.96 -4.84
CA TYR A 533 -2.58 27.62 -3.71
C TYR A 533 -1.94 28.99 -3.39
N GLY A 534 -0.62 29.11 -3.52
CA GLY A 534 0.11 30.36 -3.40
C GLY A 534 -0.39 31.42 -4.39
N ASP A 535 -0.68 31.02 -5.62
CA ASP A 535 -1.30 31.89 -6.63
C ASP A 535 -2.68 32.38 -6.19
N ILE A 536 -3.53 31.53 -5.60
CA ILE A 536 -4.81 31.97 -5.04
C ILE A 536 -4.59 33.02 -3.95
N MET A 537 -3.66 32.78 -3.02
CA MET A 537 -3.35 33.72 -1.94
C MET A 537 -2.86 35.07 -2.45
N LYS A 538 -2.17 35.08 -3.60
CA LYS A 538 -1.61 36.28 -4.23
C LYS A 538 -2.65 37.07 -5.02
N TYR A 539 -3.47 36.39 -5.83
CA TYR A 539 -4.40 37.04 -6.78
C TYR A 539 -5.83 37.15 -6.25
N MET A 540 -6.28 36.18 -5.44
CA MET A 540 -7.60 36.14 -4.81
C MET A 540 -8.77 36.35 -5.79
N ASP A 541 -8.66 35.76 -6.97
CA ASP A 541 -9.66 35.87 -8.03
C ASP A 541 -10.21 34.51 -8.47
N ARG A 542 -11.22 34.56 -9.35
CA ARG A 542 -11.95 33.38 -9.80
C ARG A 542 -11.08 32.45 -10.64
N GLU A 543 -10.27 33.01 -11.53
CA GLU A 543 -9.45 32.25 -12.46
C GLU A 543 -8.47 31.34 -11.71
N HIS A 544 -7.76 31.89 -10.72
CA HIS A 544 -6.80 31.12 -9.94
C HIS A 544 -7.49 30.10 -9.02
N THR A 545 -8.68 30.42 -8.48
CA THR A 545 -9.46 29.43 -7.71
C THR A 545 -9.94 28.26 -8.56
N GLU A 546 -10.38 28.51 -9.79
CA GLU A 546 -10.81 27.46 -10.73
C GLU A 546 -9.61 26.62 -11.15
N ARG A 547 -8.51 27.27 -11.52
CA ARG A 547 -7.26 26.59 -11.88
C ARG A 547 -6.75 25.64 -10.79
N TYR A 548 -6.77 26.06 -9.52
CA TYR A 548 -6.40 25.16 -8.42
C TYR A 548 -7.37 23.97 -8.31
N LEU A 549 -8.68 24.22 -8.36
CA LEU A 549 -9.68 23.15 -8.22
C LEU A 549 -9.69 22.16 -9.39
N ASP A 550 -9.16 22.56 -10.55
CA ASP A 550 -9.07 21.72 -11.74
C ASP A 550 -7.70 21.03 -11.88
N ASP A 551 -6.60 21.77 -11.66
CA ASP A 551 -5.24 21.32 -12.01
C ASP A 551 -4.42 20.84 -10.81
N ALA A 552 -4.78 21.20 -9.56
CA ALA A 552 -3.96 20.86 -8.41
C ALA A 552 -4.01 19.34 -8.13
N PRO A 553 -2.85 18.66 -8.03
CA PRO A 553 -2.79 17.21 -8.05
C PRO A 553 -3.32 16.54 -6.78
N LEU A 554 -3.25 17.20 -5.62
CA LEU A 554 -3.69 16.66 -4.33
C LEU A 554 -4.94 17.36 -3.81
N GLN A 555 -5.16 18.61 -4.21
CA GLN A 555 -6.23 19.50 -3.76
C GLN A 555 -6.32 19.57 -2.23
N THR A 556 -5.18 19.68 -1.54
CA THR A 556 -5.09 19.64 -0.07
C THR A 556 -6.00 20.68 0.60
N MET A 557 -6.16 21.85 -0.02
CA MET A 557 -6.97 22.99 0.45
C MET A 557 -8.32 23.11 -0.29
N LYS A 558 -8.83 22.02 -0.89
CA LYS A 558 -10.04 22.03 -1.72
C LYS A 558 -11.23 22.70 -1.06
N LYS A 559 -11.44 22.44 0.23
CA LYS A 559 -12.58 22.94 0.99
C LYS A 559 -12.52 24.47 1.09
N GLU A 560 -11.41 25.00 1.57
CA GLU A 560 -11.17 26.43 1.76
C GLU A 560 -11.27 27.18 0.43
N VAL A 561 -10.68 26.63 -0.63
CA VAL A 561 -10.74 27.21 -1.98
C VAL A 561 -12.17 27.17 -2.54
N SER A 562 -12.91 26.08 -2.33
CA SER A 562 -14.31 25.97 -2.77
C SER A 562 -15.24 26.96 -2.06
N GLU A 563 -15.03 27.16 -0.76
CA GLU A 563 -15.75 28.17 0.02
C GLU A 563 -15.44 29.59 -0.48
N TYR A 564 -14.16 29.87 -0.76
CA TYR A 564 -13.73 31.15 -1.30
C TYR A 564 -14.29 31.41 -2.71
N LYS A 565 -14.25 30.41 -3.60
CA LYS A 565 -14.89 30.48 -4.92
C LYS A 565 -16.39 30.76 -4.80
N THR A 566 -17.08 30.10 -3.87
CA THR A 566 -18.50 30.35 -3.59
C THR A 566 -18.75 31.80 -3.17
N TYR A 567 -17.85 32.39 -2.37
CA TYR A 567 -17.91 33.81 -2.01
C TYR A 567 -17.71 34.71 -3.25
N LEU A 568 -16.72 34.42 -4.09
CA LEU A 568 -16.49 35.16 -5.34
C LEU A 568 -17.72 35.11 -6.25
N ASP A 569 -18.31 33.92 -6.42
CA ASP A 569 -19.53 33.72 -7.22
C ASP A 569 -20.71 34.53 -6.66
N LYS A 570 -20.93 34.53 -5.34
CA LYS A 570 -21.99 35.33 -4.67
C LYS A 570 -21.78 36.83 -4.76
N THR A 571 -20.53 37.28 -4.87
CA THR A 571 -20.16 38.70 -4.93
C THR A 571 -19.79 39.18 -6.33
N ALA A 572 -19.94 38.33 -7.34
CA ALA A 572 -19.68 38.66 -8.73
C ALA A 572 -20.47 39.91 -9.15
N GLN A 573 -19.93 40.71 -10.06
CA GLN A 573 -20.56 41.97 -10.48
C GLN A 573 -21.97 41.79 -11.06
N THR A 574 -22.28 40.60 -11.56
CA THR A 574 -23.57 40.21 -12.13
C THR A 574 -24.52 39.57 -11.12
N ALA A 575 -24.02 39.07 -9.99
CA ALA A 575 -24.78 38.36 -8.98
C ALA A 575 -25.63 39.30 -8.12
N THR A 576 -26.89 38.92 -7.90
CA THR A 576 -27.80 39.67 -7.02
C THR A 576 -27.70 39.12 -5.60
N ILE A 577 -27.34 39.98 -4.65
CA ILE A 577 -27.18 39.62 -3.25
C ILE A 577 -28.50 39.92 -2.52
N PRO A 578 -29.18 38.92 -1.94
CA PRO A 578 -30.43 39.13 -1.22
C PRO A 578 -30.20 39.61 0.23
N ASN A 579 -31.28 40.06 0.88
CA ASN A 579 -31.33 40.34 2.32
C ASN A 579 -30.32 41.38 2.85
N LEU A 580 -29.87 42.29 1.99
CA LEU A 580 -29.02 43.42 2.38
C LEU A 580 -29.82 44.40 3.24
N LYS A 581 -29.18 45.03 4.23
CA LYS A 581 -29.79 46.06 5.06
C LYS A 581 -28.85 47.25 5.23
N LEU A 582 -29.37 48.47 5.18
CA LEU A 582 -28.63 49.70 5.43
C LEU A 582 -28.60 49.97 6.94
N PHE A 583 -27.42 50.05 7.54
CA PHE A 583 -27.21 50.44 8.94
C PHE A 583 -26.64 51.86 9.00
N VAL A 584 -27.14 52.67 9.95
CA VAL A 584 -26.72 54.06 10.14
C VAL A 584 -26.48 54.36 11.62
N ARG A 585 -25.33 54.97 11.91
CA ARG A 585 -24.95 55.56 13.21
C ARG A 585 -24.49 56.99 12.99
N ILE A 586 -24.89 57.93 13.83
CA ILE A 586 -24.49 59.34 13.72
C ILE A 586 -23.64 59.73 14.93
N THR A 587 -22.47 60.32 14.67
CA THR A 587 -21.61 60.96 15.67
C THR A 587 -21.78 62.47 15.59
N TRP A 588 -22.23 63.09 16.68
CA TRP A 588 -22.55 64.51 16.77
C TRP A 588 -21.28 65.32 17.07
N GLN A 589 -20.97 66.35 16.29
CA GLN A 589 -19.65 67.00 16.35
C GLN A 589 -19.69 68.46 16.82
N THR A 590 -20.86 69.08 16.86
CA THR A 590 -21.02 70.50 17.20
C THR A 590 -22.09 70.66 18.28
N TYR A 591 -22.00 71.74 19.07
CA TYR A 591 -22.99 72.03 20.12
C TYR A 591 -24.35 72.37 19.50
N GLU A 592 -24.34 73.00 18.32
CA GLU A 592 -25.52 73.34 17.53
C GLU A 592 -26.27 72.12 16.98
N ALA A 593 -25.72 70.92 17.11
CA ALA A 593 -26.38 69.67 16.73
C ALA A 593 -26.81 68.84 17.95
N VAL A 594 -26.67 69.39 19.16
CA VAL A 594 -27.06 68.77 20.44
C VAL A 594 -28.49 69.17 20.76
N GLY A 595 -29.36 68.18 20.95
CA GLY A 595 -30.78 68.37 21.13
C GLY A 595 -31.49 67.08 21.48
N ASP A 596 -32.69 67.18 22.06
CA ASP A 596 -33.48 66.03 22.51
C ASP A 596 -34.59 65.64 21.49
N HIS A 597 -34.80 66.45 20.45
CA HIS A 597 -35.94 66.34 19.52
C HIS A 597 -35.52 66.17 18.04
N ASN A 598 -34.36 65.57 17.75
CA ASN A 598 -33.96 65.34 16.37
C ASN A 598 -34.86 64.29 15.68
N GLN A 599 -35.45 64.67 14.54
CA GLN A 599 -36.08 63.81 13.56
C GLN A 599 -35.07 63.45 12.47
N ILE A 600 -34.78 62.16 12.34
CA ILE A 600 -33.78 61.65 11.39
C ILE A 600 -34.49 60.82 10.32
N ARG A 601 -34.28 61.19 9.06
CA ARG A 601 -34.78 60.47 7.89
C ARG A 601 -33.61 59.99 7.04
N VAL A 602 -33.60 58.70 6.72
CA VAL A 602 -32.62 58.09 5.82
C VAL A 602 -33.33 57.57 4.59
N SER A 603 -32.92 58.05 3.42
CA SER A 603 -33.43 57.59 2.12
C SER A 603 -32.39 56.74 1.39
N LEU A 604 -32.85 55.69 0.70
CA LEU A 604 -32.06 54.86 -0.20
C LEU A 604 -32.69 54.95 -1.59
N ASN A 605 -31.97 55.53 -2.55
CA ASN A 605 -32.46 55.88 -3.89
C ASN A 605 -33.77 56.70 -3.83
N GLY A 606 -33.88 57.66 -2.91
CA GLY A 606 -35.04 58.53 -2.76
C GLY A 606 -36.22 57.92 -1.98
N LYS A 607 -36.17 56.63 -1.62
CA LYS A 607 -37.18 56.00 -0.77
C LYS A 607 -36.75 56.03 0.68
N ASN A 608 -37.59 56.55 1.58
CA ASN A 608 -37.32 56.52 3.02
C ASN A 608 -37.27 55.05 3.52
N VAL A 609 -36.15 54.68 4.15
CA VAL A 609 -35.88 53.32 4.64
C VAL A 609 -35.63 53.24 6.15
N ILE A 610 -35.31 54.36 6.80
CA ILE A 610 -35.19 54.49 8.26
C ILE A 610 -35.74 55.86 8.63
N SER A 611 -36.64 55.88 9.61
CA SER A 611 -37.15 57.11 10.22
C SER A 611 -37.12 56.94 11.72
N LYS A 612 -36.53 57.90 12.44
CA LYS A 612 -36.46 57.88 13.91
C LYS A 612 -36.68 59.30 14.42
N ASN A 613 -37.63 59.45 15.35
CA ASN A 613 -37.99 60.73 15.95
C ASN A 613 -37.45 60.78 17.39
N TYR A 614 -37.41 61.99 17.97
CA TYR A 614 -36.99 62.21 19.35
C TYR A 614 -35.59 61.64 19.65
N VAL A 615 -34.67 61.81 18.72
CA VAL A 615 -33.30 61.32 18.87
C VAL A 615 -32.49 62.31 19.68
N LYS A 616 -32.16 61.90 20.91
CA LYS A 616 -31.20 62.61 21.75
C LYS A 616 -29.80 62.58 21.14
N SER A 617 -29.23 63.74 20.93
CA SER A 617 -27.85 63.93 20.50
C SER A 617 -27.03 64.54 21.64
N GLN A 618 -25.78 64.11 21.78
CA GLN A 618 -24.83 64.66 22.75
C GLN A 618 -23.49 64.85 22.06
N LEU A 619 -22.80 65.95 22.38
CA LEU A 619 -21.55 66.32 21.74
C LEU A 619 -20.53 65.19 21.84
N ASN A 620 -19.91 64.85 20.71
CA ASN A 620 -18.93 63.77 20.55
C ASN A 620 -19.44 62.36 20.88
N GLN A 621 -20.75 62.17 21.09
CA GLN A 621 -21.35 60.86 21.25
C GLN A 621 -21.91 60.33 19.93
N SER A 622 -22.06 59.00 19.86
CA SER A 622 -22.62 58.33 18.70
C SER A 622 -23.98 57.71 19.04
N THR A 623 -24.96 57.95 18.20
CA THR A 623 -26.31 57.41 18.33
C THR A 623 -26.60 56.43 17.21
N ASP A 624 -27.06 55.22 17.56
CA ASP A 624 -27.54 54.24 16.59
C ASP A 624 -28.93 54.63 16.09
N ILE A 625 -29.02 54.92 14.79
CA ILE A 625 -30.26 55.38 14.16
C ILE A 625 -31.14 54.19 13.78
N GLY A 626 -30.51 53.11 13.30
CA GLY A 626 -31.21 51.85 13.04
C GLY A 626 -30.68 51.10 11.84
N THR A 627 -31.45 50.09 11.45
CA THR A 627 -31.18 49.24 10.29
C THR A 627 -32.44 49.17 9.42
N SER A 628 -32.30 49.33 8.10
CA SER A 628 -33.43 49.25 7.16
C SER A 628 -34.04 47.85 7.07
N ARG A 629 -35.20 47.76 6.41
CA ARG A 629 -35.71 46.48 5.88
C ARG A 629 -34.73 45.88 4.86
N GLY A 630 -34.86 44.56 4.65
CA GLY A 630 -34.07 43.82 3.66
C GLY A 630 -34.32 44.29 2.23
N PHE A 631 -33.27 44.33 1.41
CA PHE A 631 -33.35 44.58 -0.03
C PHE A 631 -32.33 43.72 -0.78
N SER A 632 -32.48 43.63 -2.11
CA SER A 632 -31.53 42.92 -2.98
C SER A 632 -30.82 43.89 -3.91
N ALA A 633 -29.54 43.68 -4.16
CA ALA A 633 -28.74 44.48 -5.09
C ALA A 633 -27.51 43.72 -5.57
N LYS A 634 -26.95 44.13 -6.72
CA LYS A 634 -25.65 43.62 -7.17
C LYS A 634 -24.52 44.34 -6.44
N ALA A 635 -23.36 43.69 -6.28
CA ALA A 635 -22.20 44.32 -5.66
C ALA A 635 -21.76 45.62 -6.38
N SER A 636 -21.91 45.63 -7.71
CA SER A 636 -21.58 46.74 -8.61
C SER A 636 -22.62 47.87 -8.62
N ASP A 637 -23.85 47.63 -8.13
CA ASP A 637 -24.92 48.62 -8.13
C ASP A 637 -24.52 49.84 -7.31
N ARG A 638 -24.76 51.04 -7.86
CA ARG A 638 -24.60 52.29 -7.12
C ARG A 638 -25.91 52.68 -6.47
N LYS A 639 -25.91 52.86 -5.14
CA LYS A 639 -27.06 53.39 -4.40
C LYS A 639 -26.75 54.79 -3.87
N THR A 640 -27.74 55.66 -3.92
CA THR A 640 -27.72 56.98 -3.30
C THR A 640 -28.28 56.84 -1.89
N VAL A 641 -27.49 57.19 -0.87
CA VAL A 641 -27.93 57.29 0.52
C VAL A 641 -27.99 58.76 0.88
N GLU A 642 -29.13 59.20 1.37
CA GLU A 642 -29.37 60.56 1.86
C GLU A 642 -29.81 60.50 3.32
N ILE A 643 -29.25 61.39 4.13
CA ILE A 643 -29.58 61.51 5.55
C ILE A 643 -29.91 62.96 5.81
N THR A 644 -31.06 63.20 6.42
CA THR A 644 -31.53 64.51 6.86
C THR A 644 -31.80 64.44 8.35
N VAL A 645 -31.31 65.43 9.09
CA VAL A 645 -31.56 65.62 10.52
C VAL A 645 -32.25 66.97 10.68
N ILE A 646 -33.43 66.97 11.26
CA ILE A 646 -34.21 68.18 11.56
C ILE A 646 -34.48 68.16 13.05
N GLU A 647 -34.17 69.22 13.78
CA GLU A 647 -34.63 69.37 15.16
C GLU A 647 -35.98 70.06 15.18
N ASP A 648 -36.96 69.39 15.77
CA ASP A 648 -38.32 69.89 15.93
C ASP A 648 -38.36 70.68 17.25
N ASP A 649 -38.21 72.01 17.16
CA ASP A 649 -38.31 72.92 18.29
C ASP A 649 -39.55 73.82 18.15
N TRP A 650 -40.08 74.28 19.28
CA TRP A 650 -41.34 75.02 19.33
C TRP A 650 -41.31 76.38 18.59
N LEU A 651 -40.12 76.85 18.20
CA LEU A 651 -39.87 78.08 17.44
C LEU A 651 -39.61 77.86 15.93
N GLY A 652 -39.51 76.61 15.47
CA GLY A 652 -39.25 76.25 14.07
C GLY A 652 -38.38 75.01 13.92
N ASP A 653 -38.41 74.40 12.73
CA ASP A 653 -37.60 73.24 12.36
C ASP A 653 -36.16 73.68 12.00
N ASP A 654 -35.17 73.33 12.83
CA ASP A 654 -33.76 73.65 12.58
C ASP A 654 -33.07 72.55 11.74
N ASP A 655 -32.37 72.93 10.66
CA ASP A 655 -31.56 72.00 9.83
C ASP A 655 -30.28 71.61 10.60
N ASN A 656 -30.36 70.54 11.39
CA ASN A 656 -29.23 69.93 12.10
C ASN A 656 -28.30 69.09 11.21
N GLY A 657 -28.51 69.16 9.89
CA GLY A 657 -27.56 68.74 8.88
C GLY A 657 -28.11 67.72 7.90
N LYS A 658 -27.68 67.87 6.64
CA LYS A 658 -27.97 66.93 5.56
C LYS A 658 -26.71 66.43 4.87
N GLY A 659 -26.77 65.22 4.33
CA GLY A 659 -25.70 64.65 3.54
C GLY A 659 -26.24 63.67 2.50
N THR A 660 -25.59 63.59 1.35
CA THR A 660 -25.90 62.61 0.29
C THR A 660 -24.62 61.97 -0.24
N VAL A 661 -24.65 60.67 -0.50
CA VAL A 661 -23.55 59.94 -1.13
C VAL A 661 -24.06 58.88 -2.11
N LYS A 662 -23.41 58.75 -3.27
CA LYS A 662 -23.69 57.70 -4.27
C LYS A 662 -22.50 56.75 -4.43
N LYS A 663 -22.59 55.55 -3.83
CA LYS A 663 -21.49 54.56 -3.76
C LYS A 663 -21.96 53.17 -4.18
N ARG A 664 -21.01 52.28 -4.53
CA ARG A 664 -21.32 50.89 -4.83
C ARG A 664 -21.73 50.16 -3.55
N ILE A 665 -22.57 49.13 -3.68
CA ILE A 665 -22.94 48.26 -2.54
C ILE A 665 -21.70 47.69 -1.86
N SER A 666 -20.71 47.22 -2.65
CA SER A 666 -19.44 46.69 -2.14
C SER A 666 -18.66 47.71 -1.28
N ASP A 667 -18.71 48.99 -1.64
CA ASP A 667 -18.01 50.06 -0.91
C ASP A 667 -18.74 50.37 0.40
N LEU A 668 -20.07 50.44 0.36
CA LEU A 668 -20.87 50.68 1.56
C LEU A 668 -20.83 49.50 2.53
N ALA A 669 -20.60 48.26 2.07
CA ALA A 669 -20.42 47.10 2.95
C ALA A 669 -19.18 47.22 3.85
N LYS A 670 -18.12 47.89 3.37
CA LYS A 670 -16.90 48.19 4.14
C LYS A 670 -17.10 49.27 5.20
N GLY A 671 -18.23 50.00 5.14
CA GLY A 671 -18.50 51.16 5.97
C GLY A 671 -18.05 52.46 5.29
N TYR A 672 -18.86 53.50 5.43
CA TYR A 672 -18.56 54.82 4.87
C TYR A 672 -19.01 55.92 5.81
N THR A 673 -18.15 56.93 6.02
CA THR A 673 -18.47 58.09 6.85
C THR A 673 -18.90 59.26 5.98
N LEU A 674 -20.18 59.61 6.06
CA LEU A 674 -20.80 60.77 5.42
C LEU A 674 -20.79 61.96 6.37
N ARG A 675 -20.35 63.13 5.89
CA ARG A 675 -20.46 64.39 6.66
C ARG A 675 -21.86 64.97 6.45
N LEU A 676 -22.53 65.29 7.54
CA LEU A 676 -23.82 65.99 7.54
C LEU A 676 -23.56 67.47 7.76
N LYS A 677 -24.03 68.31 6.84
CA LYS A 677 -23.73 69.74 6.84
C LYS A 677 -25.00 70.59 6.89
N SER A 678 -24.92 71.69 7.60
CA SER A 678 -25.90 72.78 7.62
C SER A 678 -25.14 74.10 7.43
N GLU A 679 -25.65 74.99 6.57
CA GLU A 679 -25.00 76.28 6.23
C GLU A 679 -23.49 76.17 5.91
N GLY A 680 -23.07 75.06 5.31
CA GLY A 680 -21.66 74.78 4.96
C GLY A 680 -20.79 74.26 6.12
N LYS A 681 -21.25 74.32 7.37
CA LYS A 681 -20.60 73.74 8.56
C LYS A 681 -20.92 72.25 8.69
N THR A 682 -20.01 71.46 9.23
CA THR A 682 -20.25 70.02 9.49
C THR A 682 -20.81 69.85 10.90
N MET A 683 -22.08 69.47 10.99
CA MET A 683 -22.81 69.34 12.25
C MET A 683 -22.58 67.96 12.87
N ALA A 684 -22.55 66.92 12.02
CA ALA A 684 -22.40 65.54 12.43
C ALA A 684 -21.72 64.67 11.35
N LYS A 685 -21.33 63.46 11.73
CA LYS A 685 -20.81 62.42 10.82
C LYS A 685 -21.66 61.17 10.94
N ALA A 686 -22.22 60.72 9.82
CA ALA A 686 -22.96 59.46 9.75
C ALA A 686 -22.06 58.33 9.25
N PHE A 687 -21.88 57.28 10.05
CA PHE A 687 -21.33 56.01 9.61
C PHE A 687 -22.44 55.15 9.01
N ILE A 688 -22.26 54.78 7.74
CA ILE A 688 -23.21 54.04 6.93
C ILE A 688 -22.57 52.69 6.57
N GLN A 689 -23.29 51.58 6.79
CA GLN A 689 -22.80 50.26 6.41
C GLN A 689 -23.91 49.38 5.82
N ILE A 690 -23.62 48.63 4.75
CA ILE A 690 -24.50 47.53 4.32
C ILE A 690 -24.23 46.27 5.14
N LYS A 691 -25.24 45.83 5.89
CA LYS A 691 -25.28 44.53 6.58
C LYS A 691 -25.86 43.46 5.65
N GLY A 692 -25.50 42.20 5.90
CA GLY A 692 -25.94 41.06 5.07
C GLY A 692 -25.09 40.82 3.82
N TYR A 693 -24.08 41.65 3.56
CA TYR A 693 -23.10 41.41 2.50
C TYR A 693 -22.24 40.17 2.87
N PRO A 694 -22.04 39.21 1.95
CA PRO A 694 -21.19 38.04 2.20
C PRO A 694 -19.81 38.45 2.71
N LYS A 695 -19.31 37.78 3.75
CA LYS A 695 -17.94 37.97 4.21
C LYS A 695 -17.03 37.03 3.44
N ALA A 696 -15.86 37.52 3.05
CA ALA A 696 -14.83 36.66 2.49
C ALA A 696 -14.44 35.61 3.54
N PRO A 697 -14.45 34.31 3.22
CA PRO A 697 -13.93 33.29 4.12
C PRO A 697 -12.42 33.48 4.28
N ASN A 698 -11.89 33.08 5.44
CA ASN A 698 -10.47 33.18 5.71
C ASN A 698 -9.74 32.04 4.98
N LEU A 699 -8.90 32.37 4.01
CA LEU A 699 -7.99 31.39 3.41
C LEU A 699 -6.86 31.13 4.41
N LEU A 700 -6.80 29.89 4.90
CA LEU A 700 -5.80 29.49 5.89
C LEU A 700 -4.40 29.45 5.26
N ALA A 701 -3.37 29.53 6.10
CA ALA A 701 -2.04 29.17 5.64
C ALA A 701 -2.04 27.72 5.17
N TRP A 702 -1.25 27.42 4.14
CA TRP A 702 -1.08 26.05 3.64
C TRP A 702 -0.74 25.10 4.78
N HIS A 703 -1.42 23.96 4.84
CA HIS A 703 -1.15 22.89 5.78
C HIS A 703 -1.29 21.54 5.09
N ASP A 704 -0.52 20.56 5.53
CA ASP A 704 -0.64 19.21 5.01
C ASP A 704 -1.97 18.59 5.47
N GLN A 705 -2.50 17.63 4.71
CA GLN A 705 -3.70 16.89 5.13
C GLN A 705 -3.38 16.12 6.42
N LYS A 706 -4.22 16.32 7.44
CA LYS A 706 -4.11 15.61 8.72
C LYS A 706 -4.65 14.20 8.63
#